data_AF-A0A381YU27-F1
#
_entry.id   AF-A0A381YU27-F1
#
_cell.length_a   1.000
_cell.length_b   1.000
_cell.length_c   1.000
_cell.angle_alpha   90.00
_cell.angle_beta   90.00
_cell.angle_gamma   90.00
#
_symmetry.space_group_name_H-M   'P 1'
#
loop_
_entity.id
_entity.type
_entity.pdbx_description
1 polymer ?
#
loop_
_entity_poly.entity_id
_entity_poly.type
_entity_poly.pdbx_seq_one_letter_code
_entity_poly.pdbx_strand_id
1 'polypeptide(L)'
;VKGLKPEHGPGASAHDNLVKEYDKAASMAKTRFRKGEDMESGTDNSKVVWFLTWWVLDTKLGLIQQAQRLTGVTPQVSQGSVEQYNNIFTDKEIQKVKNKAKQLGVGEGNDRGVSFRGIFPDDSSASFVQALIHFLGTHGISDKIRAMPLKPNMPPLEAMDEWKQIEDDWLQALKDDERSIPHHGQMYRLRGEDEIATGGDPEEATWKADFNTFIEFPDGSAWFNLNREFCKDEGKSMGHCGNTAGHKTDDTILSYRTPNPHKPGYFTPHLTFIYNEHTHMIGEMKGYGNQKPNKKYHEVIKTLILDDRIKGIAGGGYLPEENFSVWDLDDAPELVKKKPLLTGDNLLKYVQMVGIDDTLTELVHAKMGEGARFVPLPTVGRGPDMVRLTDEYPNFFQLIEKEFSDAPYVHMLGAAMEGGTWGLGSGQYDFEQQAIDLSEDDDMEERTNYFVEDNTDPIINQIIIDELVHYSDGAPMDSIWDTLQEYGGEFSDWLNTSLLDASRTGWLEGIIGALLDHAIRTIEDTSSGYMGIGGKDVELEVAMRAPGRPDLEENTCSIQARIDEVLDVITTAEEHNEELGWDWWTPYAVEHEGGEEWDDDWKSDIHWNNSKAMQEFNTSIDNAPKLHTGETFREKYDRLATETNESIEEDCGPKGKRKVFDLAKILTNTNSNKAHAKLHKVCARLGLSGDQCHAITSKAGYT
;
A
#
# COMPACT_ATOMS: atom_id res chain seq x y z
N VAL A 1 15.91 -22.59 6.33
CA VAL A 1 16.13 -23.89 5.62
C VAL A 1 15.88 -25.17 6.42
N LYS A 2 16.65 -25.57 7.47
CA LYS A 2 16.44 -26.90 8.09
C LYS A 2 15.07 -27.03 8.76
N GLY A 3 14.30 -28.05 8.36
CA GLY A 3 12.97 -28.37 8.89
C GLY A 3 11.80 -27.79 8.10
N LEU A 4 12.09 -27.09 6.98
CA LEU A 4 11.09 -26.78 5.95
C LEU A 4 10.45 -28.07 5.41
N LYS A 5 9.20 -27.97 4.93
CA LYS A 5 8.54 -29.04 4.19
C LYS A 5 9.19 -29.21 2.79
N PRO A 6 9.12 -30.40 2.16
CA PRO A 6 9.78 -30.68 0.88
C PRO A 6 9.48 -29.68 -0.25
N GLU A 7 8.24 -29.21 -0.33
CA GLU A 7 7.71 -28.23 -1.28
C GLU A 7 8.32 -26.82 -1.12
N HIS A 8 8.85 -26.50 0.07
CA HIS A 8 9.64 -25.28 0.32
C HIS A 8 11.15 -25.59 0.39
N GLY A 9 11.59 -26.57 -0.41
CA GLY A 9 13.00 -26.96 -0.53
C GLY A 9 13.85 -26.00 -1.38
N PRO A 10 15.13 -26.33 -1.62
CA PRO A 10 16.02 -25.54 -2.47
C PRO A 10 15.44 -25.31 -3.88
N GLY A 11 15.42 -24.06 -4.34
CA GLY A 11 14.79 -23.65 -5.60
C GLY A 11 13.35 -23.15 -5.47
N ALA A 12 12.76 -23.18 -4.27
CA ALA A 12 11.52 -22.46 -3.95
C ALA A 12 11.82 -21.05 -3.42
N SER A 13 10.98 -20.06 -3.75
CA SER A 13 11.12 -18.65 -3.33
C SER A 13 11.35 -18.51 -1.82
N ALA A 14 10.53 -19.17 -1.00
CA ALA A 14 10.65 -19.18 0.46
C ALA A 14 11.98 -19.76 0.98
N HIS A 15 12.60 -20.71 0.27
CA HIS A 15 13.93 -21.22 0.63
C HIS A 15 15.00 -20.17 0.33
N ASP A 16 14.98 -19.62 -0.88
CA ASP A 16 16.05 -18.77 -1.39
C ASP A 16 16.03 -17.38 -0.74
N ASN A 17 14.85 -16.83 -0.42
CA ASN A 17 14.68 -15.64 0.41
C ASN A 17 15.25 -15.86 1.83
N LEU A 18 14.96 -17.00 2.47
CA LEU A 18 15.52 -17.34 3.78
C LEU A 18 17.05 -17.53 3.75
N VAL A 19 17.65 -17.89 2.61
CA VAL A 19 19.11 -17.94 2.44
C VAL A 19 19.68 -16.54 2.23
N LYS A 20 19.08 -15.73 1.35
CA LYS A 20 19.46 -14.33 1.07
C LYS A 20 19.50 -13.49 2.35
N GLU A 21 18.44 -13.53 3.15
CA GLU A 21 18.37 -12.77 4.40
C GLU A 21 19.30 -13.33 5.50
N TYR A 22 19.51 -14.65 5.54
CA TYR A 22 20.54 -15.23 6.42
C TYR A 22 21.95 -14.78 6.04
N ASP A 23 22.27 -14.70 4.74
CA ASP A 23 23.57 -14.23 4.26
C ASP A 23 23.77 -12.72 4.48
N LYS A 24 22.71 -11.91 4.34
CA LYS A 24 22.68 -10.48 4.73
C LYS A 24 22.96 -10.33 6.23
N ALA A 25 22.22 -11.07 7.08
CA ALA A 25 22.41 -11.09 8.53
C ALA A 25 23.82 -11.60 8.94
N ALA A 26 24.36 -12.61 8.25
CA ALA A 26 25.69 -13.15 8.51
C ALA A 26 26.80 -12.21 8.05
N SER A 27 26.63 -11.50 6.93
CA SER A 27 27.55 -10.44 6.48
C SER A 27 27.59 -9.29 7.48
N MET A 28 26.42 -8.81 7.89
CA MET A 28 26.25 -7.79 8.93
C MET A 28 26.89 -8.21 10.27
N ALA A 29 26.61 -9.43 10.75
CA ALA A 29 27.22 -9.93 11.98
C ALA A 29 28.76 -10.00 11.90
N LYS A 30 29.32 -10.44 10.78
CA LYS A 30 30.79 -10.55 10.58
C LYS A 30 31.49 -9.18 10.53
N THR A 31 30.83 -8.15 10.00
CA THR A 31 31.41 -6.80 9.92
C THR A 31 31.36 -6.06 11.25
N ARG A 32 30.36 -6.34 12.10
CA ARG A 32 30.15 -5.66 13.39
C ARG A 32 30.80 -6.39 14.59
N PHE A 33 30.70 -7.72 14.68
CA PHE A 33 31.33 -8.49 15.76
C PHE A 33 32.82 -8.73 15.49
N ARG A 34 33.65 -7.75 15.83
CA ARG A 34 35.12 -7.79 15.71
C ARG A 34 35.81 -7.83 17.07
N LYS A 35 37.05 -8.34 17.09
CA LYS A 35 37.87 -8.44 18.31
C LYS A 35 38.60 -7.16 18.72
N GLY A 36 38.63 -6.13 17.86
CA GLY A 36 39.23 -4.83 18.14
C GLY A 36 38.46 -3.70 17.46
N GLU A 37 38.98 -2.47 17.55
CA GLU A 37 38.37 -1.29 16.92
C GLU A 37 38.67 -1.23 15.41
N ASP A 38 39.86 -1.67 14.99
CA ASP A 38 40.33 -1.56 13.60
C ASP A 38 39.61 -2.52 12.63
N MET A 39 39.45 -2.08 11.38
CA MET A 39 38.89 -2.90 10.30
C MET A 39 39.80 -4.07 9.84
N GLU A 40 41.05 -4.12 10.31
CA GLU A 40 41.94 -5.28 10.16
C GLU A 40 41.79 -6.31 11.31
N SER A 41 41.08 -5.96 12.39
CA SER A 41 40.86 -6.88 13.51
C SER A 41 39.93 -8.04 13.11
N GLY A 42 40.33 -9.25 13.50
CA GLY A 42 39.62 -10.47 13.14
C GLY A 42 38.22 -10.56 13.75
N THR A 43 37.30 -11.16 13.01
CA THR A 43 35.91 -11.43 13.45
C THR A 43 35.86 -12.27 14.73
N ASP A 44 34.96 -11.91 15.64
CA ASP A 44 34.59 -12.74 16.77
C ASP A 44 33.51 -13.74 16.35
N ASN A 45 33.96 -14.85 15.77
CA ASN A 45 33.10 -15.95 15.34
C ASN A 45 32.19 -16.50 16.46
N SER A 46 32.53 -16.32 17.74
CA SER A 46 31.68 -16.79 18.84
C SER A 46 30.42 -15.94 18.97
N LYS A 47 30.55 -14.61 18.87
CA LYS A 47 29.43 -13.66 18.89
C LYS A 47 28.62 -13.70 17.59
N VAL A 48 29.27 -13.90 16.44
CA VAL A 48 28.57 -14.15 15.16
C VAL A 48 27.69 -15.39 15.23
N VAL A 49 28.21 -16.51 15.76
CA VAL A 49 27.42 -17.75 15.93
C VAL A 49 26.29 -17.57 16.94
N TRP A 50 26.51 -16.84 18.04
CA TRP A 50 25.46 -16.49 19.00
C TRP A 50 24.34 -15.68 18.33
N PHE A 51 24.67 -14.61 17.61
CA PHE A 51 23.70 -13.74 16.93
C PHE A 51 22.89 -14.53 15.89
N LEU A 52 23.55 -15.30 15.03
CA LEU A 52 22.89 -16.11 14.00
C LEU A 52 22.04 -17.24 14.60
N THR A 53 22.38 -17.73 15.80
CA THR A 53 21.55 -18.72 16.51
C THR A 53 20.23 -18.10 16.97
N TRP A 54 20.26 -16.87 17.47
CA TRP A 54 19.07 -16.13 17.87
C TRP A 54 18.25 -15.63 16.68
N TRP A 55 18.90 -15.13 15.62
CA TRP A 55 18.27 -14.77 14.36
C TRP A 55 17.48 -15.95 13.78
N VAL A 56 18.11 -17.13 13.66
CA VAL A 56 17.44 -18.35 13.18
C VAL A 56 16.29 -18.81 14.09
N LEU A 57 16.34 -18.54 15.40
CA LEU A 57 15.23 -18.83 16.30
C LEU A 57 14.07 -17.84 16.09
N ASP A 58 14.38 -16.55 15.97
CA ASP A 58 13.40 -15.48 15.81
C ASP A 58 12.68 -15.56 14.47
N THR A 59 13.40 -15.59 13.35
CA THR A 59 12.84 -15.74 11.99
C THR A 59 11.97 -16.99 11.84
N LYS A 60 12.24 -18.04 12.64
CA LYS A 60 11.38 -19.24 12.70
C LYS A 60 10.16 -19.04 13.58
N LEU A 61 10.32 -18.48 14.78
CA LEU A 61 9.23 -18.22 15.71
C LEU A 61 8.21 -17.27 15.07
N GLY A 62 8.69 -16.16 14.50
CA GLY A 62 8.58 -15.90 13.07
C GLY A 62 7.27 -16.15 12.36
N LEU A 63 7.43 -16.73 11.19
CA LEU A 63 6.40 -17.28 10.30
C LEU A 63 5.48 -18.27 11.05
N ILE A 64 5.99 -18.95 12.09
CA ILE A 64 5.16 -19.83 12.94
C ILE A 64 4.07 -19.05 13.68
N GLN A 65 4.35 -17.84 14.18
CA GLN A 65 3.37 -16.98 14.85
C GLN A 65 2.47 -16.28 13.83
N GLN A 66 2.99 -15.82 12.70
CA GLN A 66 2.21 -15.22 11.60
C GLN A 66 1.11 -16.19 11.13
N ALA A 67 1.49 -17.42 10.76
CA ALA A 67 0.55 -18.48 10.40
C ALA A 67 -0.44 -18.87 11.52
N GLN A 68 -0.11 -18.59 12.79
CA GLN A 68 -1.01 -18.84 13.94
C GLN A 68 -1.99 -17.70 14.22
N ARG A 69 -1.66 -16.45 13.86
CA ARG A 69 -2.63 -15.34 13.93
C ARG A 69 -3.71 -15.54 12.87
N LEU A 70 -3.29 -15.83 11.63
CA LEU A 70 -4.17 -16.04 10.48
C LEU A 70 -5.16 -17.20 10.67
N THR A 71 -4.72 -18.29 11.33
CA THR A 71 -5.60 -19.43 11.66
C THR A 71 -6.52 -19.22 12.88
N GLY A 72 -6.43 -18.06 13.56
CA GLY A 72 -7.17 -17.78 14.80
C GLY A 72 -8.46 -16.96 14.65
N VAL A 73 -8.72 -16.35 13.48
CA VAL A 73 -9.71 -15.26 13.36
C VAL A 73 -11.12 -15.72 13.00
N THR A 74 -11.33 -16.85 12.30
CA THR A 74 -12.70 -17.28 11.90
C THR A 74 -12.89 -18.81 11.80
N PRO A 75 -13.95 -19.40 12.40
CA PRO A 75 -14.21 -20.85 12.33
C PRO A 75 -14.90 -21.36 11.04
N GLN A 76 -15.02 -20.54 9.98
CA GLN A 76 -15.96 -20.78 8.88
C GLN A 76 -15.37 -20.76 7.46
N VAL A 77 -14.06 -20.60 7.29
CA VAL A 77 -13.44 -20.70 5.95
C VAL A 77 -13.29 -22.17 5.55
N SER A 78 -13.57 -22.48 4.28
CA SER A 78 -13.59 -23.84 3.74
C SER A 78 -12.19 -24.46 3.72
N GLN A 79 -12.10 -25.80 3.66
CA GLN A 79 -10.83 -26.52 3.85
C GLN A 79 -9.76 -26.26 2.78
N GLY A 80 -10.07 -25.56 1.68
CA GLY A 80 -9.08 -25.17 0.65
C GLY A 80 -8.21 -23.97 1.06
N SER A 81 -8.80 -22.91 1.62
CA SER A 81 -8.06 -21.68 1.98
C SER A 81 -7.05 -21.90 3.13
N VAL A 82 -7.22 -22.97 3.91
CA VAL A 82 -6.31 -23.33 5.02
C VAL A 82 -5.02 -23.98 4.49
N GLU A 83 -5.00 -24.46 3.25
CA GLU A 83 -3.79 -25.01 2.62
C GLU A 83 -2.85 -23.90 2.08
N GLN A 84 -3.33 -22.68 1.88
CA GLN A 84 -2.52 -21.53 1.42
C GLN A 84 -1.71 -20.91 2.57
N TYR A 85 -2.28 -20.83 3.79
CA TYR A 85 -1.60 -20.42 5.03
C TYR A 85 -0.64 -21.48 5.59
N ASN A 86 0.09 -22.14 4.70
CA ASN A 86 0.87 -23.31 4.95
C ASN A 86 2.06 -22.95 5.85
N ASN A 87 2.09 -23.51 7.06
CA ASN A 87 3.28 -23.41 7.90
C ASN A 87 4.45 -24.05 7.13
N ILE A 88 5.40 -23.26 6.65
CA ILE A 88 6.47 -23.75 5.77
C ILE A 88 7.39 -24.77 6.47
N PHE A 89 7.30 -24.89 7.79
CA PHE A 89 8.00 -25.87 8.60
C PHE A 89 7.13 -27.10 8.88
N THR A 90 7.77 -28.26 8.92
CA THR A 90 7.14 -29.51 9.41
C THR A 90 6.70 -29.38 10.88
N ASP A 91 5.61 -30.03 11.29
CA ASP A 91 5.11 -30.05 12.69
C ASP A 91 6.20 -30.34 13.73
N LYS A 92 7.11 -31.26 13.36
CA LYS A 92 8.26 -31.64 14.17
C LYS A 92 9.24 -30.47 14.40
N GLU A 93 9.44 -29.63 13.39
CA GLU A 93 10.26 -28.42 13.52
C GLU A 93 9.48 -27.30 14.23
N ILE A 94 8.17 -27.13 13.97
CA ILE A 94 7.31 -26.18 14.71
C ILE A 94 7.39 -26.44 16.21
N GLN A 95 7.11 -27.69 16.63
CA GLN A 95 7.13 -28.05 18.05
C GLN A 95 8.52 -27.92 18.65
N LYS A 96 9.58 -28.20 17.87
CA LYS A 96 10.97 -28.02 18.29
C LYS A 96 11.32 -26.54 18.48
N VAL A 97 10.85 -25.64 17.62
CA VAL A 97 11.02 -24.18 17.77
C VAL A 97 10.26 -23.68 18.99
N LYS A 98 8.97 -24.02 19.14
CA LYS A 98 8.17 -23.66 20.33
C LYS A 98 8.80 -24.15 21.63
N ASN A 99 9.19 -25.42 21.69
CA ASN A 99 9.88 -25.98 22.87
C ASN A 99 11.20 -25.26 23.16
N LYS A 100 11.93 -24.81 22.13
CA LYS A 100 13.20 -24.11 22.28
C LYS A 100 13.01 -22.66 22.76
N ALA A 101 12.02 -21.96 22.22
CA ALA A 101 11.61 -20.62 22.66
C ALA A 101 11.16 -20.65 24.13
N LYS A 102 10.25 -21.57 24.48
CA LYS A 102 9.80 -21.83 25.86
C LYS A 102 10.95 -22.17 26.82
N GLN A 103 11.90 -23.02 26.40
CA GLN A 103 13.09 -23.33 27.21
C GLN A 103 13.95 -22.09 27.50
N LEU A 104 13.96 -21.13 26.58
CA LEU A 104 14.74 -19.90 26.65
C LEU A 104 13.96 -18.72 27.26
N GLY A 105 12.70 -18.91 27.65
CA GLY A 105 11.87 -17.85 28.25
C GLY A 105 11.42 -16.76 27.27
N VAL A 106 11.50 -17.01 25.95
CA VAL A 106 11.13 -16.05 24.91
C VAL A 106 9.89 -16.51 24.14
N GLY A 107 9.07 -15.58 23.66
CA GLY A 107 8.06 -15.85 22.63
C GLY A 107 6.77 -16.57 23.06
N GLU A 108 6.52 -16.74 24.36
CA GLU A 108 5.19 -17.12 24.87
C GLU A 108 4.47 -15.89 25.42
N GLY A 109 3.27 -15.60 24.89
CA GLY A 109 2.38 -14.62 25.47
C GLY A 109 1.81 -15.12 26.80
N ASN A 110 1.88 -14.30 27.83
CA ASN A 110 1.07 -14.49 29.04
C ASN A 110 -0.43 -14.32 28.70
N ASP A 111 -1.33 -14.82 29.56
CA ASP A 111 -2.81 -14.88 29.40
C ASP A 111 -3.53 -13.50 29.33
N ARG A 112 -3.07 -12.57 28.49
CA ARG A 112 -3.56 -11.18 28.40
C ARG A 112 -3.79 -10.67 26.96
N GLY A 113 -3.66 -11.52 25.95
CA GLY A 113 -4.07 -11.18 24.58
C GLY A 113 -3.22 -10.12 23.86
N VAL A 114 -1.94 -9.96 24.24
CA VAL A 114 -0.97 -9.11 23.53
C VAL A 114 0.11 -10.01 22.94
N SER A 115 0.39 -9.86 21.64
CA SER A 115 1.41 -10.63 20.94
C SER A 115 2.79 -10.04 21.12
N PHE A 116 3.79 -10.88 21.42
CA PHE A 116 5.19 -10.50 21.52
C PHE A 116 6.07 -11.56 20.84
N ARG A 117 7.08 -11.14 20.07
CA ARG A 117 8.42 -11.70 20.32
C ARG A 117 9.15 -10.72 21.25
N GLY A 118 10.37 -11.08 21.59
CA GLY A 118 11.17 -10.47 22.65
C GLY A 118 12.55 -11.09 22.64
N ILE A 119 13.08 -11.26 21.44
CA ILE A 119 14.40 -11.83 21.18
C ILE A 119 15.35 -10.68 20.81
N PHE A 120 14.93 -9.84 19.86
CA PHE A 120 15.58 -8.58 19.51
C PHE A 120 14.74 -7.39 20.00
N PRO A 121 15.34 -6.21 20.23
CA PRO A 121 14.59 -4.95 20.30
C PRO A 121 13.71 -4.77 19.06
N ASP A 122 12.49 -4.30 19.26
CA ASP A 122 11.49 -4.02 18.22
C ASP A 122 11.22 -5.22 17.28
N ASP A 123 11.49 -6.44 17.78
CA ASP A 123 11.53 -7.69 17.03
C ASP A 123 12.41 -7.64 15.76
N SER A 124 13.35 -6.68 15.70
CA SER A 124 14.20 -6.37 14.55
C SER A 124 15.68 -6.61 14.83
N SER A 125 16.27 -7.53 14.07
CA SER A 125 17.73 -7.75 14.10
C SER A 125 18.54 -6.57 13.54
N ALA A 126 17.89 -5.65 12.80
CA ALA A 126 18.51 -4.41 12.33
C ALA A 126 18.57 -3.37 13.47
N SER A 127 17.48 -3.17 14.22
CA SER A 127 17.46 -2.30 15.41
C SER A 127 18.52 -2.72 16.43
N PHE A 128 18.68 -4.03 16.65
CA PHE A 128 19.76 -4.56 17.48
C PHE A 128 21.16 -4.25 16.97
N VAL A 129 21.37 -4.29 15.65
CA VAL A 129 22.68 -3.93 15.08
C VAL A 129 22.93 -2.43 15.14
N GLN A 130 21.90 -1.59 14.99
CA GLN A 130 22.04 -0.14 15.20
C GLN A 130 22.43 0.16 16.66
N ALA A 131 21.79 -0.51 17.63
CA ALA A 131 22.18 -0.46 19.03
C ALA A 131 23.63 -0.93 19.26
N LEU A 132 24.04 -2.06 18.66
CA LEU A 132 25.42 -2.53 18.74
C LEU A 132 26.43 -1.53 18.15
N ILE A 133 26.09 -0.83 17.06
CA ILE A 133 26.95 0.21 16.48
C ILE A 133 27.10 1.38 17.47
N HIS A 134 26.01 1.82 18.11
CA HIS A 134 26.08 2.81 19.19
C HIS A 134 27.01 2.37 20.34
N PHE A 135 26.80 1.19 20.90
CA PHE A 135 27.62 0.69 22.02
C PHE A 135 29.10 0.48 21.65
N LEU A 136 29.40 0.12 20.40
CA LEU A 136 30.78 -0.03 19.89
C LEU A 136 31.43 1.31 19.51
N GLY A 137 30.64 2.32 19.14
CA GLY A 137 31.11 3.69 18.87
C GLY A 137 31.30 4.52 20.14
N THR A 138 30.63 4.16 21.24
CA THR A 138 30.70 4.90 22.51
C THR A 138 32.03 4.67 23.23
N HIS A 139 32.81 5.76 23.34
CA HIS A 139 34.18 5.72 23.82
C HIS A 139 34.27 5.48 25.34
N GLY A 140 35.00 4.43 25.75
CA GLY A 140 35.12 4.01 27.16
C GLY A 140 34.16 2.89 27.55
N ILE A 141 33.18 2.60 26.69
CA ILE A 141 32.26 1.46 26.79
C ILE A 141 32.61 0.39 25.75
N SER A 142 33.01 0.78 24.53
CA SER A 142 33.33 -0.12 23.39
C SER A 142 34.11 -1.39 23.76
N ASP A 143 35.20 -1.29 24.53
CA ASP A 143 35.99 -2.44 24.96
C ASP A 143 35.30 -3.33 26.01
N LYS A 144 34.43 -2.78 26.86
CA LYS A 144 33.61 -3.57 27.79
C LYS A 144 32.59 -4.41 27.01
N ILE A 145 31.97 -3.82 25.98
CA ILE A 145 31.02 -4.47 25.06
C ILE A 145 31.71 -5.59 24.26
N ARG A 146 32.92 -5.33 23.75
CA ARG A 146 33.76 -6.36 23.11
C ARG A 146 34.17 -7.46 24.08
N ALA A 147 34.52 -7.13 25.33
CA ALA A 147 34.88 -8.11 26.36
C ALA A 147 33.68 -8.90 26.92
N MET A 148 32.45 -8.38 26.82
CA MET A 148 31.27 -9.02 27.41
C MET A 148 30.98 -10.40 26.78
N PRO A 149 30.91 -11.48 27.60
CA PRO A 149 30.62 -12.82 27.11
C PRO A 149 29.12 -13.01 26.83
N LEU A 150 28.76 -13.19 25.57
CA LEU A 150 27.38 -13.48 25.16
C LEU A 150 27.05 -14.95 25.40
N LYS A 151 26.18 -15.22 26.38
CA LYS A 151 25.83 -16.60 26.79
C LYS A 151 24.88 -17.22 25.75
N PRO A 152 24.99 -18.51 25.41
CA PRO A 152 24.08 -19.17 24.44
C PRO A 152 22.59 -19.19 24.81
N ASN A 153 22.24 -18.79 26.04
CA ASN A 153 20.87 -18.68 26.54
C ASN A 153 20.44 -17.25 26.91
N MET A 154 21.32 -16.25 26.71
CA MET A 154 21.02 -14.83 26.86
C MET A 154 20.49 -14.32 25.52
N PRO A 155 19.22 -13.88 25.40
CA PRO A 155 18.69 -13.29 24.17
C PRO A 155 19.36 -11.95 23.86
N PRO A 156 19.33 -11.49 22.59
CA PRO A 156 19.82 -10.18 22.20
C PRO A 156 19.23 -9.03 23.01
N LEU A 157 17.95 -9.10 23.40
CA LEU A 157 17.32 -8.12 24.29
C LEU A 157 18.02 -8.05 25.68
N GLU A 158 18.24 -9.19 26.35
CA GLU A 158 19.00 -9.25 27.63
C GLU A 158 20.45 -8.77 27.46
N ALA A 159 21.08 -9.09 26.33
CA ALA A 159 22.43 -8.58 26.03
C ALA A 159 22.45 -7.05 25.84
N MET A 160 21.38 -6.48 25.27
CA MET A 160 21.23 -5.03 25.10
C MET A 160 20.96 -4.34 26.44
N ASP A 161 20.16 -4.93 27.33
CA ASP A 161 19.94 -4.43 28.69
C ASP A 161 21.24 -4.40 29.51
N GLU A 162 22.07 -5.45 29.42
CA GLU A 162 23.39 -5.49 30.05
C GLU A 162 24.35 -4.45 29.44
N TRP A 163 24.27 -4.18 28.13
CA TRP A 163 25.03 -3.11 27.48
C TRP A 163 24.58 -1.72 27.93
N LYS A 164 23.26 -1.50 28.06
CA LYS A 164 22.68 -0.27 28.61
C LYS A 164 23.09 -0.07 30.06
N GLN A 165 23.11 -1.11 30.89
CA GLN A 165 23.62 -1.02 32.26
C GLN A 165 25.13 -0.71 32.32
N ILE A 166 25.94 -1.29 31.43
CA ILE A 166 27.38 -0.96 31.31
C ILE A 166 27.59 0.51 30.92
N GLU A 167 26.69 1.06 30.09
CA GLU A 167 26.65 2.46 29.71
C GLU A 167 26.21 3.35 30.88
N ASP A 168 25.06 3.07 31.51
CA ASP A 168 24.54 3.77 32.69
C ASP A 168 25.53 3.80 33.85
N ASP A 169 26.21 2.69 34.16
CA ASP A 169 27.23 2.61 35.22
C ASP A 169 28.44 3.50 34.92
N TRP A 170 28.82 3.60 33.65
CA TRP A 170 29.94 4.45 33.22
C TRP A 170 29.52 5.93 33.15
N LEU A 171 28.29 6.22 32.71
CA LEU A 171 27.67 7.54 32.73
C LEU A 171 27.58 8.10 34.15
N GLN A 172 27.15 7.29 35.12
CA GLN A 172 27.08 7.67 36.54
C GLN A 172 28.46 7.85 37.20
N ALA A 173 29.51 7.20 36.67
CA ALA A 173 30.87 7.34 37.18
C ALA A 173 31.54 8.65 36.74
N LEU A 174 31.19 9.17 35.56
CA LEU A 174 31.74 10.40 34.98
C LEU A 174 31.26 11.66 35.71
N LYS A 175 32.19 12.39 36.33
CA LYS A 175 31.89 13.69 36.95
C LYS A 175 31.96 14.83 35.93
N ASP A 176 31.29 15.95 36.21
CA ASP A 176 31.28 17.12 35.32
C ASP A 176 32.69 17.68 35.00
N ASP A 177 33.65 17.51 35.92
CA ASP A 177 35.07 17.82 35.72
C ASP A 177 35.80 16.83 34.79
N GLU A 178 35.36 15.58 34.71
CA GLU A 178 35.95 14.56 33.83
C GLU A 178 35.32 14.58 32.44
N ARG A 179 34.07 15.06 32.36
CA ARG A 179 33.36 15.38 31.12
C ARG A 179 33.93 16.63 30.46
N SER A 180 34.17 17.70 31.22
CA SER A 180 34.55 19.01 30.68
C SER A 180 35.68 18.96 29.63
N ILE A 181 35.43 19.52 28.45
CA ILE A 181 36.32 19.58 27.29
C ILE A 181 37.04 20.94 27.26
N PRO A 182 38.35 21.02 27.00
CA PRO A 182 39.06 22.29 26.83
C PRO A 182 38.64 22.99 25.53
N HIS A 183 38.34 24.29 25.61
CA HIS A 183 38.13 25.14 24.43
C HIS A 183 39.44 25.85 24.01
N HIS A 184 40.55 25.09 23.92
CA HIS A 184 41.89 25.63 23.69
C HIS A 184 42.71 24.83 22.67
N GLY A 185 43.03 25.48 21.54
CA GLY A 185 43.91 24.97 20.51
C GLY A 185 45.41 25.03 20.88
N GLN A 186 45.88 24.07 21.67
CA GLN A 186 47.18 23.43 21.44
C GLN A 186 47.22 22.09 22.18
N MET A 187 47.42 21.01 21.42
CA MET A 187 47.80 19.72 22.00
C MET A 187 49.21 19.82 22.60
N TYR A 188 49.29 20.27 23.85
CA TYR A 188 50.42 19.92 24.71
C TYR A 188 50.38 18.42 24.94
N ARG A 189 51.06 17.70 24.04
CA ARG A 189 51.45 16.30 24.09
C ARG A 189 51.76 15.92 25.55
N LEU A 190 50.82 15.27 26.23
CA LEU A 190 50.99 14.84 27.62
C LEU A 190 51.91 13.60 27.68
N ARG A 191 53.21 13.88 27.53
CA ARG A 191 54.38 13.06 27.87
C ARG A 191 54.55 11.78 27.00
N GLY A 192 55.69 11.52 26.38
CA GLY A 192 57.04 12.04 26.67
C GLY A 192 57.88 12.51 25.47
N GLU A 193 58.82 13.36 25.85
CA GLU A 193 60.18 13.57 25.29
C GLU A 193 60.37 14.48 24.04
N ASP A 194 61.43 15.30 24.21
CA ASP A 194 62.21 16.18 23.33
C ASP A 194 61.64 17.50 22.73
N GLU A 195 61.98 18.58 23.46
CA GLU A 195 62.65 19.86 23.05
C GLU A 195 61.99 20.98 22.18
N ILE A 196 62.14 22.23 22.72
CA ILE A 196 62.39 23.54 22.04
C ILE A 196 61.21 24.20 21.26
N ALA A 197 60.94 25.52 21.31
CA ALA A 197 61.28 26.61 22.24
C ALA A 197 60.35 27.85 22.03
N THR A 198 60.55 28.88 22.87
CA THR A 198 59.77 30.12 23.05
C THR A 198 59.82 31.17 21.92
N GLY A 199 58.75 31.97 21.76
CA GLY A 199 58.75 33.30 21.10
C GLY A 199 57.44 34.08 21.31
N GLY A 200 57.51 35.36 21.69
CA GLY A 200 56.36 36.30 21.81
C GLY A 200 55.90 36.86 20.44
N ASP A 201 54.84 37.68 20.32
CA ASP A 201 54.48 38.86 21.14
C ASP A 201 52.94 39.03 21.30
N PRO A 202 52.43 39.93 22.18
CA PRO A 202 51.02 39.96 22.57
C PRO A 202 50.18 41.05 21.88
N GLU A 203 49.32 40.66 20.92
CA GLU A 203 48.16 41.48 20.52
C GLU A 203 47.00 40.58 20.04
N GLU A 204 45.94 40.54 20.85
CA GLU A 204 44.54 40.09 20.63
C GLU A 204 44.19 39.21 19.40
N ALA A 205 44.91 38.11 19.17
CA ALA A 205 44.46 37.06 18.26
C ALA A 205 43.23 36.34 18.84
N THR A 206 42.05 36.63 18.29
CA THR A 206 40.75 36.22 18.83
C THR A 206 40.53 34.70 18.83
N TRP A 207 40.49 34.14 20.03
CA TRP A 207 40.15 32.79 20.50
C TRP A 207 38.82 32.16 20.01
N LYS A 208 38.13 32.72 19.00
CA LYS A 208 36.84 32.25 18.48
C LYS A 208 36.94 31.17 17.37
N ALA A 209 38.14 30.69 17.02
CA ALA A 209 38.38 30.07 15.71
C ALA A 209 38.03 28.58 15.56
N ASP A 210 37.98 27.79 16.64
CA ASP A 210 37.90 26.31 16.53
C ASP A 210 36.49 25.72 16.77
N PHE A 211 35.53 26.51 17.26
CA PHE A 211 34.11 26.14 17.36
C PHE A 211 33.24 27.36 17.05
N ASN A 212 32.35 27.25 16.06
CA ASN A 212 31.45 28.35 15.70
C ASN A 212 30.35 28.47 16.76
N THR A 213 30.42 29.49 17.61
CA THR A 213 29.33 29.83 18.54
C THR A 213 28.05 30.09 17.75
N PHE A 214 27.05 29.24 17.93
CA PHE A 214 25.77 29.31 17.24
C PHE A 214 24.83 30.29 17.96
N ILE A 215 24.66 30.12 19.29
CA ILE A 215 23.89 30.99 20.19
C ILE A 215 24.65 31.11 21.51
N GLU A 216 24.77 32.32 22.08
CA GLU A 216 25.44 32.60 23.35
C GLU A 216 24.44 33.12 24.39
N PHE A 217 24.53 32.65 25.64
CA PHE A 217 23.62 33.01 26.73
C PHE A 217 24.32 33.87 27.80
N PRO A 218 23.58 34.66 28.61
CA PRO A 218 24.17 35.61 29.57
C PRO A 218 25.01 35.00 30.71
N ASP A 219 24.91 33.69 30.95
CA ASP A 219 25.71 32.94 31.92
C ASP A 219 27.03 32.39 31.33
N GLY A 220 27.30 32.66 30.07
CA GLY A 220 28.45 32.15 29.33
C GLY A 220 28.26 30.73 28.80
N SER A 221 27.10 30.11 28.97
CA SER A 221 26.73 28.91 28.21
C SER A 221 26.45 29.25 26.74
N ALA A 222 26.56 28.26 25.87
CA ALA A 222 26.34 28.46 24.44
C ALA A 222 26.01 27.16 23.71
N TRP A 223 25.30 27.31 22.59
CA TRP A 223 25.26 26.32 21.51
C TRP A 223 26.48 26.55 20.60
N PHE A 224 27.18 25.48 20.25
CA PHE A 224 28.34 25.47 19.36
C PHE A 224 28.08 24.56 18.17
N ASN A 225 28.28 25.04 16.95
CA ASN A 225 28.39 24.18 15.76
C ASN A 225 29.83 23.63 15.72
N LEU A 226 29.97 22.31 15.68
CA LEU A 226 31.27 21.63 15.67
C LEU A 226 31.90 21.58 14.26
N ASN A 227 31.15 22.02 13.23
CA ASN A 227 31.48 21.97 11.80
C ASN A 227 32.03 20.59 11.36
N ARG A 228 31.39 19.52 11.84
CA ARG A 228 31.77 18.14 11.57
C ARG A 228 30.62 17.20 11.88
N GLU A 229 30.49 16.19 11.04
CA GLU A 229 29.70 14.99 11.31
C GLU A 229 30.14 14.35 12.64
N PHE A 230 31.40 13.92 12.78
CA PHE A 230 31.87 13.10 13.91
C PHE A 230 32.77 13.85 14.89
N CYS A 231 32.53 13.69 16.21
CA CYS A 231 33.40 14.23 17.26
C CYS A 231 33.63 13.26 18.44
N LYS A 232 34.77 12.56 18.43
CA LYS A 232 35.16 11.61 19.49
C LYS A 232 35.22 12.22 20.90
N ASP A 233 35.72 13.44 21.03
CA ASP A 233 35.83 14.13 22.33
C ASP A 233 34.45 14.56 22.86
N GLU A 234 33.54 14.95 21.95
CA GLU A 234 32.15 15.24 22.31
C GLU A 234 31.46 13.98 22.80
N GLY A 235 31.49 12.88 22.03
CA GLY A 235 30.88 11.61 22.43
C GLY A 235 31.41 11.10 23.77
N LYS A 236 32.72 11.21 24.02
CA LYS A 236 33.33 10.89 25.32
C LYS A 236 32.74 11.69 26.48
N SER A 237 32.47 12.98 26.29
CA SER A 237 31.95 13.86 27.34
C SER A 237 30.43 13.79 27.50
N MET A 238 29.73 13.58 26.40
CA MET A 238 28.27 13.41 26.33
C MET A 238 27.84 12.00 26.69
N GLY A 239 28.79 11.06 26.72
CA GLY A 239 28.60 9.73 27.21
C GLY A 239 27.86 8.79 26.25
N HIS A 240 27.86 9.11 24.97
CA HIS A 240 27.28 8.30 23.90
C HIS A 240 28.15 8.44 22.63
N CYS A 241 27.73 7.91 21.50
CA CYS A 241 28.40 8.18 20.23
C CYS A 241 28.50 9.68 19.97
N GLY A 242 29.68 10.17 19.55
CA GLY A 242 29.79 11.49 18.92
C GLY A 242 29.32 11.46 17.47
N ASN A 243 28.19 10.76 17.23
CA ASN A 243 27.73 10.00 16.04
C ASN A 243 28.82 9.05 15.45
N THR A 244 28.78 8.43 14.26
CA THR A 244 27.75 8.25 13.21
C THR A 244 27.28 6.79 13.13
N ALA A 245 26.07 6.58 12.59
CA ALA A 245 25.67 5.33 11.94
C ALA A 245 24.70 5.60 10.76
N GLY A 246 25.14 6.42 9.81
CA GLY A 246 24.38 6.86 8.62
C GLY A 246 24.84 8.25 8.20
N HIS A 247 25.77 8.34 7.23
CA HIS A 247 26.33 9.62 6.82
C HIS A 247 25.52 10.27 5.69
N LYS A 248 25.14 11.54 5.85
CA LYS A 248 25.01 12.49 4.74
C LYS A 248 26.10 13.56 4.92
N THR A 249 26.72 14.01 3.83
CA THR A 249 27.91 14.89 3.86
C THR A 249 27.67 16.28 4.44
N ASP A 250 26.40 16.60 4.68
CA ASP A 250 25.91 17.94 4.99
C ASP A 250 25.45 18.04 6.45
N ASP A 251 25.72 17.02 7.28
CA ASP A 251 25.35 16.97 8.69
C ASP A 251 26.47 17.47 9.62
N THR A 252 26.10 18.22 10.65
CA THR A 252 27.02 18.69 11.70
C THR A 252 26.40 18.63 13.10
N ILE A 253 27.23 18.43 14.12
CA ILE A 253 26.78 18.42 15.52
C ILE A 253 26.60 19.86 16.04
N LEU A 254 25.42 20.14 16.59
CA LEU A 254 25.17 21.28 17.49
C LEU A 254 25.27 20.81 18.94
N SER A 255 26.19 21.38 19.71
CA SER A 255 26.47 21.02 21.12
C SER A 255 26.12 22.17 22.06
N TYR A 256 25.24 21.94 23.04
CA TYR A 256 25.00 22.90 24.12
C TYR A 256 25.95 22.64 25.28
N ARG A 257 26.77 23.63 25.62
CA ARG A 257 27.81 23.52 26.67
C ARG A 257 27.73 24.65 27.69
N THR A 258 27.98 24.34 28.95
CA THR A 258 28.16 25.34 30.03
C THR A 258 29.63 25.45 30.43
N PRO A 259 30.13 26.64 30.82
CA PRO A 259 31.48 26.77 31.34
C PRO A 259 31.65 25.96 32.63
N ASN A 260 32.80 25.30 32.79
CA ASN A 260 33.09 24.52 34.00
C ASN A 260 33.46 25.47 35.17
N PRO A 261 32.82 25.34 36.35
CA PRO A 261 33.00 26.27 37.47
C PRO A 261 34.34 26.11 38.23
N HIS A 262 35.11 25.05 37.93
CA HIS A 262 36.35 24.68 38.61
C HIS A 262 37.57 24.70 37.66
N LYS A 263 37.34 24.72 36.34
CA LYS A 263 38.34 24.67 35.28
C LYS A 263 38.08 25.79 34.25
N PRO A 264 38.64 26.99 34.44
CA PRO A 264 38.54 28.07 33.46
C PRO A 264 39.01 27.62 32.07
N GLY A 265 38.26 27.97 31.02
CA GLY A 265 38.54 27.56 29.65
C GLY A 265 38.06 26.15 29.27
N TYR A 266 37.44 25.42 30.19
CA TYR A 266 36.77 24.15 29.92
C TYR A 266 35.26 24.31 29.92
N PHE A 267 34.57 23.53 29.09
CA PHE A 267 33.12 23.52 28.97
C PHE A 267 32.59 22.09 29.07
N THR A 268 31.49 21.90 29.80
CA THR A 268 30.80 20.61 29.89
C THR A 268 29.61 20.63 28.92
N PRO A 269 29.59 19.79 27.87
CA PRO A 269 28.42 19.59 27.03
C PRO A 269 27.31 18.84 27.78
N HIS A 270 26.07 19.17 27.47
CA HIS A 270 24.87 18.56 28.07
C HIS A 270 23.84 18.06 27.05
N LEU A 271 23.85 18.61 25.83
CA LEU A 271 22.97 18.24 24.72
C LEU A 271 23.79 18.21 23.44
N THR A 272 23.46 17.28 22.54
CA THR A 272 23.99 17.25 21.17
C THR A 272 22.89 16.86 20.21
N PHE A 273 22.65 17.72 19.22
CA PHE A 273 21.67 17.53 18.17
C PHE A 273 22.39 17.45 16.82
N ILE A 274 21.88 16.66 15.88
CA ILE A 274 22.37 16.65 14.50
C ILE A 274 21.61 17.74 13.73
N TYR A 275 22.35 18.58 13.01
CA TYR A 275 21.81 19.66 12.17
C TYR A 275 22.25 19.45 10.73
N ASN A 276 21.30 19.35 9.82
CA ASN A 276 21.56 19.21 8.41
C ASN A 276 21.68 20.61 7.77
N GLU A 277 22.85 20.94 7.24
CA GLU A 277 23.16 22.27 6.71
C GLU A 277 22.45 22.56 5.36
N HIS A 278 21.89 21.55 4.70
CA HIS A 278 21.13 21.69 3.44
C HIS A 278 19.65 21.97 3.69
N THR A 279 18.97 21.11 4.46
CA THR A 279 17.54 21.26 4.77
C THR A 279 17.28 22.29 5.85
N HIS A 280 18.28 22.58 6.69
CA HIS A 280 18.20 23.38 7.92
C HIS A 280 17.33 22.74 9.03
N MET A 281 17.13 21.43 8.97
CA MET A 281 16.39 20.67 9.99
C MET A 281 17.32 20.12 11.07
N ILE A 282 16.77 19.83 12.26
CA ILE A 282 17.50 19.14 13.34
C ILE A 282 16.90 17.77 13.67
N GLY A 283 17.76 16.78 13.93
CA GLY A 283 17.43 15.41 14.31
C GLY A 283 18.29 14.91 15.47
N GLU A 284 18.09 13.65 15.88
CA GLU A 284 18.80 13.00 17.00
C GLU A 284 18.97 13.91 18.23
N MET A 285 17.86 14.46 18.73
CA MET A 285 17.90 15.54 19.73
C MET A 285 18.16 15.00 21.15
N LYS A 286 19.40 14.60 21.46
CA LYS A 286 19.79 13.88 22.68
C LYS A 286 20.37 14.74 23.81
N GLY A 287 20.20 14.23 25.03
CA GLY A 287 20.95 14.64 26.21
C GLY A 287 22.06 13.63 26.57
N TYR A 288 22.70 13.88 27.72
CA TYR A 288 23.75 13.02 28.27
C TYR A 288 23.33 11.53 28.32
N GLY A 289 24.17 10.65 27.75
CA GLY A 289 23.92 9.20 27.72
C GLY A 289 22.77 8.75 26.82
N ASN A 290 22.51 9.44 25.69
CA ASN A 290 21.37 9.20 24.80
C ASN A 290 19.98 9.37 25.44
N GLN A 291 19.90 9.86 26.67
CA GLN A 291 18.64 10.09 27.36
C GLN A 291 17.91 11.30 26.77
N LYS A 292 16.57 11.28 26.82
CA LYS A 292 15.74 12.45 26.51
C LYS A 292 16.21 13.68 27.30
N PRO A 293 16.45 14.84 26.64
CA PRO A 293 16.84 16.07 27.30
C PRO A 293 15.98 16.43 28.52
N ASN A 294 16.65 16.65 29.65
CA ASN A 294 15.98 16.95 30.92
C ASN A 294 15.28 18.32 30.87
N LYS A 295 14.10 18.43 31.52
CA LYS A 295 13.29 19.67 31.63
C LYS A 295 14.09 20.94 31.94
N LYS A 296 15.17 20.87 32.74
CA LYS A 296 16.03 22.03 33.02
C LYS A 296 16.67 22.70 31.79
N TYR A 297 16.75 22.00 30.66
CA TYR A 297 17.31 22.52 29.41
C TYR A 297 16.24 22.96 28.39
N HIS A 298 14.94 22.81 28.68
CA HIS A 298 13.88 23.11 27.71
C HIS A 298 13.95 24.56 27.18
N GLU A 299 14.29 25.55 28.01
CA GLU A 299 14.43 26.94 27.56
C GLU A 299 15.59 27.18 26.59
N VAL A 300 16.73 26.48 26.74
CA VAL A 300 17.88 26.62 25.83
C VAL A 300 17.67 25.84 24.52
N ILE A 301 16.90 24.75 24.57
CA ILE A 301 16.42 24.02 23.39
C ILE A 301 15.41 24.88 22.64
N LYS A 302 14.42 25.44 23.34
CA LYS A 302 13.41 26.35 22.79
C LYS A 302 14.03 27.57 22.13
N THR A 303 15.10 28.13 22.71
CA THR A 303 15.87 29.21 22.09
C THR A 303 16.53 28.77 20.78
N LEU A 304 17.05 27.54 20.70
CA LEU A 304 17.63 27.00 19.46
C LEU A 304 16.58 26.74 18.39
N ILE A 305 15.49 26.03 18.70
CA ILE A 305 14.49 25.64 17.70
C ILE A 305 13.70 26.83 17.16
N LEU A 306 13.66 27.95 17.90
CA LEU A 306 13.07 29.21 17.44
C LEU A 306 14.03 30.10 16.64
N ASP A 307 15.32 29.79 16.58
CA ASP A 307 16.29 30.54 15.77
C ASP A 307 15.96 30.45 14.27
N ASP A 308 16.10 31.56 13.53
CA ASP A 308 15.77 31.65 12.11
C ASP A 308 16.61 30.71 11.21
N ARG A 309 17.78 30.25 11.69
CA ARG A 309 18.64 29.28 10.98
C ARG A 309 18.15 27.84 11.07
N ILE A 310 17.30 27.52 12.03
CA ILE A 310 16.67 26.21 12.16
C ILE A 310 15.29 26.32 11.49
N LYS A 311 14.96 25.46 10.52
CA LYS A 311 13.61 25.44 9.94
C LYS A 311 12.64 24.62 10.77
N GLY A 312 13.06 23.45 11.24
CA GLY A 312 12.19 22.50 11.94
C GLY A 312 12.93 21.32 12.55
N ILE A 313 12.17 20.35 13.06
CA ILE A 313 12.67 19.09 13.65
C ILE A 313 12.33 17.96 12.67
N ALA A 314 13.31 17.13 12.34
CA ALA A 314 13.14 15.96 11.45
C ALA A 314 12.90 14.65 12.21
N GLY A 315 13.42 14.51 13.44
CA GLY A 315 13.31 13.27 14.23
C GLY A 315 14.43 12.26 13.96
N GLY A 316 14.06 10.97 13.93
CA GLY A 316 14.91 9.84 13.52
C GLY A 316 16.08 9.45 14.45
N GLY A 317 16.84 8.44 14.01
CA GLY A 317 18.11 8.02 14.61
C GLY A 317 18.01 7.03 15.79
N TYR A 318 19.08 6.87 16.57
CA TYR A 318 19.14 5.84 17.62
C TYR A 318 18.22 6.14 18.83
N LEU A 319 17.39 5.16 19.22
CA LEU A 319 16.35 5.27 20.26
C LEU A 319 15.47 6.52 20.03
N PRO A 320 14.70 6.61 18.93
CA PRO A 320 13.99 7.83 18.56
C PRO A 320 13.01 8.32 19.66
N GLU A 321 12.50 7.43 20.50
CA GLU A 321 11.66 7.73 21.66
C GLU A 321 12.38 8.56 22.76
N GLU A 322 13.71 8.46 22.82
CA GLU A 322 14.59 9.27 23.69
C GLU A 322 15.06 10.58 23.00
N ASN A 323 14.55 10.93 21.82
CA ASN A 323 14.75 12.28 21.27
C ASN A 323 13.85 13.29 21.99
N PHE A 324 14.35 14.51 22.20
CA PHE A 324 13.48 15.64 22.52
C PHE A 324 12.42 15.82 21.43
N SER A 325 11.17 15.95 21.86
CA SER A 325 10.03 16.29 21.04
C SER A 325 9.63 17.75 21.28
N VAL A 326 9.15 18.47 20.26
CA VAL A 326 8.55 19.80 20.50
C VAL A 326 7.42 19.71 21.52
N TRP A 327 6.72 18.57 21.55
CA TRP A 327 5.63 18.26 22.46
C TRP A 327 6.05 17.93 23.89
N ASP A 328 7.34 17.94 24.22
CA ASP A 328 7.85 17.93 25.60
C ASP A 328 7.78 19.34 26.25
N LEU A 329 7.51 20.39 25.45
CA LEU A 329 7.30 21.76 25.92
C LEU A 329 5.84 22.01 26.33
N ASP A 330 5.65 22.70 27.45
CA ASP A 330 4.31 23.00 27.97
C ASP A 330 3.52 23.99 27.06
N ASP A 331 4.21 24.77 26.21
CA ASP A 331 3.62 25.68 25.20
C ASP A 331 3.85 25.22 23.75
N ALA A 332 4.01 23.90 23.54
CA ALA A 332 4.16 23.33 22.20
C ALA A 332 3.08 23.78 21.19
N PRO A 333 1.76 23.80 21.51
CA PRO A 333 0.73 24.20 20.54
C PRO A 333 0.90 25.64 20.02
N GLU A 334 1.35 26.55 20.87
CA GLU A 334 1.63 27.96 20.52
C GLU A 334 2.91 28.12 19.69
N LEU A 335 3.90 27.24 19.87
CA LEU A 335 5.14 27.21 19.10
C LEU A 335 4.91 26.62 17.72
N VAL A 336 4.22 25.49 17.64
CA VAL A 336 3.84 24.79 16.41
C VAL A 336 3.02 25.72 15.50
N LYS A 337 2.04 26.44 16.03
CA LYS A 337 1.25 27.44 15.27
C LYS A 337 2.06 28.61 14.70
N LYS A 338 3.29 28.84 15.18
CA LYS A 338 4.20 29.87 14.66
C LYS A 338 5.28 29.30 13.74
N LYS A 339 5.66 28.04 13.96
CA LYS A 339 6.74 27.34 13.26
C LYS A 339 6.36 25.87 13.12
N PRO A 340 5.51 25.52 12.13
CA PRO A 340 4.88 24.19 12.07
C PRO A 340 5.86 23.05 11.89
N LEU A 341 6.93 23.26 11.11
CA LEU A 341 8.02 22.31 10.88
C LEU A 341 8.71 21.82 12.17
N LEU A 342 8.40 22.38 13.34
CA LEU A 342 8.79 21.81 14.64
C LEU A 342 8.12 20.47 14.96
N THR A 343 7.01 20.08 14.30
CA THR A 343 6.31 18.81 14.54
C THR A 343 6.70 17.68 13.61
N GLY A 344 7.80 17.82 12.86
CA GLY A 344 8.29 16.72 12.02
C GLY A 344 8.76 15.50 12.83
N ASP A 345 8.81 15.59 14.16
CA ASP A 345 8.98 14.45 15.08
C ASP A 345 7.69 13.65 15.34
N ASN A 346 6.50 14.20 15.07
CA ASN A 346 5.22 13.51 15.30
C ASN A 346 4.04 14.15 14.54
N LEU A 347 3.76 13.68 13.32
CA LEU A 347 2.67 14.20 12.48
C LEU A 347 1.28 13.82 13.01
N LEU A 348 1.11 12.62 13.57
CA LEU A 348 -0.16 12.19 14.19
C LEU A 348 -0.61 13.15 15.31
N LYS A 349 0.33 13.61 16.13
CA LYS A 349 0.07 14.57 17.21
C LYS A 349 -0.18 15.99 16.70
N TYR A 350 0.35 16.37 15.53
CA TYR A 350 -0.06 17.59 14.84
C TYR A 350 -1.56 17.55 14.52
N VAL A 351 -2.03 16.49 13.86
CA VAL A 351 -3.44 16.32 13.50
C VAL A 351 -4.35 16.35 14.74
N GLN A 352 -3.95 15.68 15.83
CA GLN A 352 -4.72 15.68 17.08
C GLN A 352 -4.82 17.05 17.78
N MET A 353 -3.81 17.92 17.64
CA MET A 353 -3.68 19.16 18.42
C MET A 353 -3.97 20.44 17.63
N VAL A 354 -3.77 20.41 16.31
CA VAL A 354 -3.97 21.54 15.39
C VAL A 354 -5.15 21.26 14.46
N GLY A 355 -5.21 20.04 13.91
CA GLY A 355 -6.18 19.63 12.91
C GLY A 355 -5.51 19.35 11.55
N ILE A 356 -6.33 19.31 10.51
CA ILE A 356 -5.90 19.13 9.12
C ILE A 356 -6.06 20.49 8.42
N ASP A 357 -4.95 21.04 7.95
CA ASP A 357 -4.86 22.31 7.25
C ASP A 357 -3.76 22.27 6.19
N ASP A 358 -3.61 23.35 5.40
CA ASP A 358 -2.61 23.46 4.33
C ASP A 358 -1.17 23.22 4.84
N THR A 359 -0.93 23.53 6.11
CA THR A 359 0.36 23.37 6.78
C THR A 359 0.71 21.90 7.07
N LEU A 360 -0.28 21.01 7.24
CA LEU A 360 -0.02 19.56 7.26
C LEU A 360 0.53 19.10 5.90
N THR A 361 0.01 19.62 4.79
CA THR A 361 0.52 19.31 3.45
C THR A 361 1.95 19.83 3.27
N GLU A 362 2.26 21.05 3.72
CA GLU A 362 3.63 21.58 3.73
C GLU A 362 4.60 20.72 4.57
N LEU A 363 4.14 20.21 5.72
CA LEU A 363 4.91 19.30 6.58
C LEU A 363 5.24 17.97 5.89
N VAL A 364 4.27 17.42 5.16
CA VAL A 364 4.43 16.17 4.40
C VAL A 364 5.34 16.38 3.19
N HIS A 365 5.16 17.47 2.42
CA HIS A 365 6.03 17.82 1.30
C HIS A 365 7.47 18.13 1.75
N ALA A 366 7.67 18.68 2.95
CA ALA A 366 9.02 18.88 3.51
C ALA A 366 9.75 17.56 3.81
N LYS A 367 9.03 16.44 3.92
CA LYS A 367 9.57 15.09 4.18
C LYS A 367 9.76 14.27 2.91
N MET A 368 8.76 14.23 2.03
CA MET A 368 8.76 13.43 0.79
C MET A 368 9.13 14.23 -0.47
N GLY A 369 9.36 15.53 -0.34
CA GLY A 369 9.68 16.44 -1.43
C GLY A 369 8.44 17.08 -2.07
N GLU A 370 8.65 18.25 -2.69
CA GLU A 370 7.61 19.10 -3.33
C GLU A 370 6.83 18.42 -4.48
N GLY A 371 7.29 17.26 -4.95
CA GLY A 371 6.62 16.46 -5.98
C GLY A 371 5.63 15.44 -5.41
N ALA A 372 5.65 15.17 -4.11
CA ALA A 372 4.81 14.17 -3.47
C ALA A 372 3.32 14.53 -3.59
N ARG A 373 2.48 13.51 -3.82
CA ARG A 373 1.02 13.65 -3.81
C ARG A 373 0.47 13.38 -2.41
N PHE A 374 -0.06 14.41 -1.78
CA PHE A 374 -0.78 14.35 -0.52
C PHE A 374 -1.85 15.45 -0.50
N VAL A 375 -3.11 15.11 -0.81
CA VAL A 375 -4.20 16.09 -0.89
C VAL A 375 -5.30 15.73 0.12
N PRO A 376 -5.35 16.38 1.30
CA PRO A 376 -6.41 16.15 2.27
C PRO A 376 -7.79 16.45 1.67
N LEU A 377 -8.73 15.51 1.81
CA LEU A 377 -10.07 15.62 1.27
C LEU A 377 -11.03 16.20 2.33
N PRO A 378 -11.97 17.08 1.93
CA PRO A 378 -12.88 17.71 2.89
C PRO A 378 -13.84 16.68 3.51
N THR A 379 -13.80 16.56 4.84
CA THR A 379 -14.58 15.58 5.61
C THR A 379 -16.09 15.76 5.40
N VAL A 380 -16.74 14.79 4.75
CA VAL A 380 -18.20 14.81 4.54
C VAL A 380 -18.92 14.27 5.78
N GLY A 381 -19.09 15.12 6.80
CA GLY A 381 -19.94 14.84 7.96
C GLY A 381 -19.17 14.33 9.19
N ARG A 382 -19.32 13.04 9.53
CA ARG A 382 -18.61 12.37 10.64
C ARG A 382 -17.82 11.15 10.16
N GLY A 383 -17.44 11.13 8.88
CA GLY A 383 -16.55 10.10 8.33
C GLY A 383 -15.11 10.25 8.87
N PRO A 384 -14.24 9.27 8.60
CA PRO A 384 -12.80 9.45 8.78
C PRO A 384 -12.29 10.58 7.87
N ASP A 385 -11.19 11.19 8.28
CA ASP A 385 -10.48 12.16 7.44
C ASP A 385 -9.63 11.42 6.40
N MET A 386 -9.87 11.70 5.13
CA MET A 386 -9.24 11.00 4.00
C MET A 386 -8.20 11.89 3.31
N VAL A 387 -7.22 11.27 2.67
CA VAL A 387 -6.21 11.92 1.84
C VAL A 387 -6.16 11.23 0.48
N ARG A 388 -6.12 12.00 -0.61
CA ARG A 388 -5.82 11.47 -1.95
C ARG A 388 -4.31 11.38 -2.14
N LEU A 389 -3.86 10.22 -2.62
CA LEU A 389 -2.45 9.86 -2.82
C LEU A 389 -1.99 9.96 -4.28
N THR A 390 -2.92 10.10 -5.23
CA THR A 390 -2.65 10.13 -6.67
C THR A 390 -3.14 11.42 -7.34
N ASP A 391 -2.85 11.57 -8.63
CA ASP A 391 -3.63 12.45 -9.50
C ASP A 391 -5.05 11.90 -9.74
N GLU A 392 -5.91 12.71 -10.37
CA GLU A 392 -7.22 12.28 -10.87
C GLU A 392 -7.09 11.78 -12.32
N TYR A 393 -7.54 10.55 -12.58
CA TYR A 393 -7.48 9.90 -13.88
C TYR A 393 -8.87 9.84 -14.54
N PRO A 394 -8.99 9.94 -15.88
CA PRO A 394 -10.26 9.88 -16.59
C PRO A 394 -11.09 8.60 -16.36
N ASN A 395 -10.43 7.45 -16.16
CA ASN A 395 -11.04 6.15 -15.88
C ASN A 395 -10.06 5.23 -15.15
N PHE A 396 -10.58 4.12 -14.60
CA PHE A 396 -9.82 3.19 -13.76
C PHE A 396 -8.64 2.54 -14.49
N PHE A 397 -8.76 2.23 -15.78
CA PHE A 397 -7.66 1.67 -16.57
C PHE A 397 -6.45 2.62 -16.62
N GLN A 398 -6.68 3.92 -16.87
CA GLN A 398 -5.59 4.92 -16.89
C GLN A 398 -4.97 5.17 -15.52
N LEU A 399 -5.72 4.96 -14.42
CA LEU A 399 -5.18 4.99 -13.06
C LEU A 399 -4.21 3.82 -12.85
N ILE A 400 -4.63 2.58 -13.12
CA ILE A 400 -3.78 1.41 -12.88
C ILE A 400 -2.57 1.34 -13.81
N GLU A 401 -2.72 1.78 -15.07
CA GLU A 401 -1.62 1.87 -16.05
C GLU A 401 -0.56 2.95 -15.69
N LYS A 402 -0.85 3.84 -14.73
CA LYS A 402 0.06 4.92 -14.31
C LYS A 402 0.62 4.71 -12.91
N GLU A 403 -0.22 4.31 -11.98
CA GLU A 403 0.11 4.22 -10.55
C GLU A 403 0.48 2.78 -10.11
N PHE A 404 0.10 1.77 -10.92
CA PHE A 404 0.35 0.34 -10.64
C PHE A 404 0.91 -0.39 -11.87
N SER A 405 1.74 0.28 -12.69
CA SER A 405 2.16 -0.18 -14.03
C SER A 405 2.78 -1.58 -14.10
N ASP A 406 3.40 -2.02 -13.01
CA ASP A 406 4.15 -3.27 -12.90
C ASP A 406 3.29 -4.41 -12.31
N ALA A 407 2.02 -4.15 -11.99
CA ALA A 407 1.13 -5.13 -11.37
C ALA A 407 0.56 -6.13 -12.40
N PRO A 408 0.44 -7.43 -12.04
CA PRO A 408 0.01 -8.48 -12.99
C PRO A 408 -1.31 -8.20 -13.71
N TYR A 409 -2.29 -7.64 -13.00
CA TYR A 409 -3.62 -7.34 -13.53
C TYR A 409 -3.61 -6.26 -14.60
N VAL A 410 -2.70 -5.30 -14.56
CA VAL A 410 -2.55 -4.28 -15.62
C VAL A 410 -2.13 -4.94 -16.93
N HIS A 411 -1.20 -5.91 -16.86
CA HIS A 411 -0.76 -6.67 -18.04
C HIS A 411 -1.83 -7.65 -18.54
N MET A 412 -2.62 -8.27 -17.66
CA MET A 412 -3.76 -9.11 -18.05
C MET A 412 -4.87 -8.30 -18.71
N LEU A 413 -5.27 -7.17 -18.13
CA LEU A 413 -6.25 -6.25 -18.71
C LEU A 413 -5.79 -5.71 -20.05
N GLY A 414 -4.52 -5.32 -20.18
CA GLY A 414 -3.94 -4.93 -21.47
C GLY A 414 -4.07 -6.03 -22.53
N ALA A 415 -3.72 -7.27 -22.20
CA ALA A 415 -3.85 -8.40 -23.13
C ALA A 415 -5.33 -8.76 -23.45
N ALA A 416 -6.27 -8.55 -22.52
CA ALA A 416 -7.69 -8.77 -22.76
C ALA A 416 -8.34 -7.65 -23.59
N MET A 417 -7.87 -6.41 -23.48
CA MET A 417 -8.43 -5.23 -24.15
C MET A 417 -7.78 -4.93 -25.51
N GLU A 418 -6.47 -5.14 -25.65
CA GLU A 418 -5.73 -4.88 -26.90
C GLU A 418 -5.55 -6.13 -27.77
N GLY A 419 -5.93 -7.30 -27.25
CA GLY A 419 -5.75 -8.61 -27.85
C GLY A 419 -4.36 -9.22 -27.57
N GLY A 420 -4.29 -10.54 -27.70
CA GLY A 420 -3.08 -11.32 -27.44
C GLY A 420 -3.14 -12.13 -26.15
N THR A 421 -1.98 -12.38 -25.54
CA THR A 421 -1.85 -13.39 -24.48
C THR A 421 -0.98 -12.94 -23.32
N TRP A 422 -1.34 -13.35 -22.11
CA TRP A 422 -0.55 -13.13 -20.89
C TRP A 422 0.00 -14.45 -20.32
N GLY A 423 1.12 -14.42 -19.59
CA GLY A 423 1.75 -15.61 -19.03
C GLY A 423 2.67 -16.39 -19.99
N LEU A 424 3.15 -17.58 -19.57
CA LEU A 424 4.12 -18.40 -20.31
C LEU A 424 3.77 -19.89 -20.29
N GLY A 425 3.98 -20.57 -21.42
CA GLY A 425 3.88 -22.03 -21.51
C GLY A 425 2.46 -22.55 -21.31
N SER A 426 2.26 -23.49 -20.39
CA SER A 426 0.94 -24.08 -20.11
C SER A 426 0.06 -23.23 -19.18
N GLY A 427 0.56 -22.11 -18.67
CA GLY A 427 -0.19 -21.11 -17.91
C GLY A 427 -0.38 -19.80 -18.70
N GLN A 428 -0.43 -19.91 -20.03
CA GLN A 428 -0.68 -18.77 -20.91
C GLN A 428 -2.19 -18.57 -21.06
N TYR A 429 -2.65 -17.35 -20.80
CA TYR A 429 -4.02 -16.90 -20.96
C TYR A 429 -4.17 -16.28 -22.34
N ASP A 430 -5.14 -16.78 -23.10
CA ASP A 430 -5.61 -16.21 -24.36
C ASP A 430 -7.08 -15.86 -24.14
N PHE A 431 -7.36 -14.58 -23.89
CA PHE A 431 -8.68 -14.13 -23.46
C PHE A 431 -9.69 -14.13 -24.62
N GLU A 432 -9.22 -13.95 -25.86
CA GLU A 432 -10.03 -14.13 -27.06
C GLU A 432 -10.43 -15.60 -27.23
N GLN A 433 -9.49 -16.54 -27.13
CA GLN A 433 -9.81 -17.97 -27.19
C GLN A 433 -10.69 -18.41 -26.01
N GLN A 434 -10.48 -17.88 -24.81
CA GLN A 434 -11.35 -18.16 -23.66
C GLN A 434 -12.79 -17.67 -23.89
N ALA A 435 -12.98 -16.49 -24.50
CA ALA A 435 -14.29 -15.98 -24.88
C ALA A 435 -14.93 -16.80 -26.01
N ILE A 436 -14.13 -17.34 -26.95
CA ILE A 436 -14.59 -18.29 -27.97
C ILE A 436 -15.07 -19.58 -27.31
N ASP A 437 -14.26 -20.20 -26.45
CA ASP A 437 -14.61 -21.46 -25.76
C ASP A 437 -15.92 -21.30 -24.95
N LEU A 438 -16.06 -20.20 -24.21
CA LEU A 438 -17.31 -19.86 -23.49
C LEU A 438 -18.51 -19.62 -24.42
N SER A 439 -18.30 -19.07 -25.61
CA SER A 439 -19.35 -18.89 -26.62
C SER A 439 -19.77 -20.18 -27.33
N GLU A 440 -18.90 -21.20 -27.36
CA GLU A 440 -19.18 -22.52 -27.96
C GLU A 440 -19.91 -23.46 -26.97
N ASP A 441 -19.67 -23.31 -25.66
CA ASP A 441 -20.40 -24.01 -24.58
C ASP A 441 -21.77 -23.35 -24.23
N ASP A 442 -22.11 -22.24 -24.89
CA ASP A 442 -23.26 -21.38 -24.56
C ASP A 442 -24.60 -21.95 -25.07
N ASP A 443 -25.71 -21.67 -24.37
CA ASP A 443 -27.05 -22.02 -24.87
C ASP A 443 -27.48 -21.05 -25.98
N MET A 444 -27.14 -21.40 -27.22
CA MET A 444 -27.43 -20.57 -28.39
C MET A 444 -28.93 -20.45 -28.70
N GLU A 445 -29.80 -21.32 -28.18
CA GLU A 445 -31.26 -21.11 -28.25
C GLU A 445 -31.65 -19.95 -27.32
N GLU A 446 -31.18 -19.96 -26.07
CA GLU A 446 -31.38 -18.86 -25.12
C GLU A 446 -30.79 -17.54 -25.65
N ARG A 447 -29.56 -17.55 -26.19
CA ARG A 447 -28.91 -16.35 -26.76
C ARG A 447 -29.69 -15.81 -27.96
N THR A 448 -30.15 -16.67 -28.87
CA THR A 448 -30.97 -16.25 -30.02
C THR A 448 -32.27 -15.59 -29.57
N ASN A 449 -32.94 -16.16 -28.58
CA ASN A 449 -34.16 -15.57 -28.00
C ASN A 449 -33.87 -14.22 -27.34
N TYR A 450 -32.76 -14.09 -26.61
CA TYR A 450 -32.33 -12.80 -26.03
C TYR A 450 -32.08 -11.71 -27.09
N PHE A 451 -31.33 -12.05 -28.15
CA PHE A 451 -30.95 -11.08 -29.19
C PHE A 451 -32.09 -10.66 -30.12
N VAL A 452 -33.03 -11.57 -30.38
CA VAL A 452 -34.10 -11.37 -31.37
C VAL A 452 -35.46 -11.14 -30.69
N GLU A 453 -35.91 -12.02 -29.79
CA GLU A 453 -37.23 -11.91 -29.16
C GLU A 453 -37.30 -10.80 -28.10
N ASP A 454 -36.29 -10.74 -27.22
CA ASP A 454 -36.18 -9.75 -26.14
C ASP A 454 -35.48 -8.44 -26.57
N ASN A 455 -35.15 -8.30 -27.86
CA ASN A 455 -34.62 -7.05 -28.40
C ASN A 455 -35.58 -5.88 -28.10
N THR A 456 -35.05 -4.79 -27.58
CA THR A 456 -35.86 -3.62 -27.21
C THR A 456 -36.48 -2.92 -28.42
N ASP A 457 -35.97 -3.15 -29.63
CA ASP A 457 -36.55 -2.66 -30.88
C ASP A 457 -37.39 -3.75 -31.59
N PRO A 458 -38.73 -3.62 -31.62
CA PRO A 458 -39.60 -4.61 -32.24
C PRO A 458 -39.51 -4.62 -33.78
N ILE A 459 -38.96 -3.58 -34.42
CA ILE A 459 -38.82 -3.51 -35.89
C ILE A 459 -37.69 -4.41 -36.35
N ILE A 460 -36.58 -4.46 -35.59
CA ILE A 460 -35.45 -5.38 -35.84
C ILE A 460 -35.96 -6.83 -35.81
N ASN A 461 -36.69 -7.19 -34.75
CA ASN A 461 -37.31 -8.51 -34.60
C ASN A 461 -38.26 -8.84 -35.75
N GLN A 462 -39.18 -7.93 -36.11
CA GLN A 462 -40.10 -8.11 -37.24
C GLN A 462 -39.36 -8.38 -38.56
N ILE A 463 -38.28 -7.65 -38.85
CA ILE A 463 -37.51 -7.84 -40.08
C ILE A 463 -36.85 -9.23 -40.10
N ILE A 464 -36.28 -9.66 -38.98
CA ILE A 464 -35.64 -10.98 -38.84
C ILE A 464 -36.67 -12.11 -39.03
N ILE A 465 -37.83 -12.04 -38.36
CA ILE A 465 -38.89 -13.05 -38.50
C ILE A 465 -39.43 -13.10 -39.93
N ASP A 466 -39.74 -11.95 -40.55
CA ASP A 466 -40.20 -11.88 -41.94
C ASP A 466 -39.25 -12.63 -42.89
N GLU A 467 -37.94 -12.47 -42.68
CA GLU A 467 -36.90 -13.03 -43.53
C GLU A 467 -36.75 -14.54 -43.30
N LEU A 468 -36.71 -15.00 -42.05
CA LEU A 468 -36.63 -16.43 -41.73
C LEU A 468 -37.89 -17.21 -42.18
N VAL A 469 -39.07 -16.59 -42.14
CA VAL A 469 -40.30 -17.15 -42.72
C VAL A 469 -40.21 -17.26 -44.25
N HIS A 470 -39.49 -16.36 -44.93
CA HIS A 470 -39.23 -16.47 -46.36
C HIS A 470 -38.27 -17.61 -46.69
N TYR A 471 -37.13 -17.69 -45.99
CA TYR A 471 -36.12 -18.74 -46.22
C TYR A 471 -36.60 -20.16 -45.87
N SER A 472 -37.58 -20.28 -44.98
CA SER A 472 -38.20 -21.57 -44.62
C SER A 472 -39.38 -22.00 -45.52
N ASP A 473 -39.60 -21.34 -46.67
CA ASP A 473 -40.76 -21.55 -47.56
C ASP A 473 -42.12 -21.44 -46.84
N GLY A 474 -42.18 -20.69 -45.72
CA GLY A 474 -43.36 -20.55 -44.88
C GLY A 474 -43.66 -21.77 -43.99
N ALA A 475 -42.64 -22.56 -43.64
CA ALA A 475 -42.77 -23.63 -42.65
C ALA A 475 -43.17 -23.10 -41.26
N PRO A 476 -43.81 -23.92 -40.40
CA PRO A 476 -44.11 -23.52 -39.02
C PRO A 476 -42.82 -23.30 -38.23
N MET A 477 -42.65 -22.07 -37.73
CA MET A 477 -41.51 -21.67 -36.91
C MET A 477 -41.80 -22.04 -35.45
N ASP A 478 -41.26 -23.18 -34.98
CA ASP A 478 -41.40 -23.60 -33.57
C ASP A 478 -40.38 -22.88 -32.66
N SER A 479 -39.16 -22.62 -33.15
CA SER A 479 -38.19 -21.67 -32.57
C SER A 479 -37.38 -20.95 -33.66
N ILE A 480 -36.80 -19.79 -33.35
CA ILE A 480 -35.90 -19.06 -34.26
C ILE A 480 -34.62 -19.87 -34.50
N TRP A 481 -34.08 -20.46 -33.44
CA TRP A 481 -32.83 -21.22 -33.47
C TRP A 481 -32.93 -22.48 -34.33
N ASP A 482 -33.96 -23.31 -34.16
CA ASP A 482 -34.17 -24.49 -35.00
C ASP A 482 -34.32 -24.11 -36.47
N THR A 483 -35.02 -22.99 -36.74
CA THR A 483 -35.20 -22.49 -38.11
C THR A 483 -33.86 -22.10 -38.75
N LEU A 484 -32.95 -21.49 -37.98
CA LEU A 484 -31.58 -21.18 -38.42
C LEU A 484 -30.73 -22.43 -38.67
N GLN A 485 -30.95 -23.52 -37.92
CA GLN A 485 -30.23 -24.78 -38.10
C GLN A 485 -30.78 -25.64 -39.26
N GLU A 486 -32.10 -25.61 -39.50
CA GLU A 486 -32.75 -26.40 -40.56
C GLU A 486 -32.72 -25.71 -41.94
N TYR A 487 -32.76 -24.38 -41.99
CA TYR A 487 -32.91 -23.60 -43.22
C TYR A 487 -31.75 -22.62 -43.42
N GLY A 488 -30.83 -22.96 -44.34
CA GLY A 488 -29.65 -22.16 -44.68
C GLY A 488 -29.88 -21.12 -45.79
N GLY A 489 -28.92 -20.21 -45.95
CA GLY A 489 -28.98 -19.09 -46.91
C GLY A 489 -28.16 -17.88 -46.43
N GLU A 490 -27.85 -16.94 -47.32
CA GLU A 490 -26.95 -15.81 -46.97
C GLU A 490 -27.41 -15.02 -45.73
N PHE A 491 -28.72 -14.86 -45.52
CA PHE A 491 -29.26 -14.18 -44.34
C PHE A 491 -29.17 -15.02 -43.04
N SER A 492 -29.48 -16.31 -43.08
CA SER A 492 -29.34 -17.19 -41.90
C SER A 492 -27.88 -17.35 -41.50
N ASP A 493 -26.98 -17.46 -42.49
CA ASP A 493 -25.54 -17.61 -42.28
C ASP A 493 -24.96 -16.32 -41.66
N TRP A 494 -25.38 -15.15 -42.15
CA TRP A 494 -25.07 -13.86 -41.53
C TRP A 494 -25.61 -13.76 -40.10
N LEU A 495 -26.89 -14.08 -39.89
CA LEU A 495 -27.52 -13.95 -38.59
C LEU A 495 -26.87 -14.86 -37.54
N ASN A 496 -26.61 -16.12 -37.88
CA ASN A 496 -25.90 -17.05 -37.02
C ASN A 496 -24.47 -16.56 -36.68
N THR A 497 -23.74 -16.04 -37.68
CA THR A 497 -22.42 -15.45 -37.46
C THR A 497 -22.48 -14.23 -36.52
N SER A 498 -23.43 -13.32 -36.74
CA SER A 498 -23.63 -12.12 -35.91
C SER A 498 -24.05 -12.44 -34.48
N LEU A 499 -24.85 -13.50 -34.27
CA LEU A 499 -25.22 -13.98 -32.94
C LEU A 499 -24.01 -14.58 -32.19
N LEU A 500 -23.17 -15.34 -32.88
CA LEU A 500 -21.93 -15.91 -32.32
C LEU A 500 -20.91 -14.81 -31.97
N ASP A 501 -20.66 -13.88 -32.89
CA ASP A 501 -19.70 -12.78 -32.65
C ASP A 501 -20.20 -11.83 -31.55
N ALA A 502 -21.50 -11.54 -31.49
CA ALA A 502 -22.09 -10.81 -30.38
C ALA A 502 -22.00 -11.57 -29.05
N SER A 503 -22.15 -12.91 -29.05
CA SER A 503 -21.97 -13.72 -27.84
C SER A 503 -20.52 -13.68 -27.34
N ARG A 504 -19.54 -13.86 -28.25
CA ARG A 504 -18.10 -13.74 -27.97
C ARG A 504 -17.73 -12.40 -27.36
N THR A 505 -18.20 -11.29 -27.96
CA THR A 505 -18.00 -9.95 -27.41
C THR A 505 -18.61 -9.81 -26.01
N GLY A 506 -19.79 -10.39 -25.77
CA GLY A 506 -20.38 -10.47 -24.43
C GLY A 506 -19.53 -11.21 -23.40
N TRP A 507 -18.90 -12.32 -23.77
CA TRP A 507 -18.00 -13.06 -22.87
C TRP A 507 -16.66 -12.36 -22.66
N LEU A 508 -16.05 -11.78 -23.71
CA LEU A 508 -14.80 -11.03 -23.59
C LEU A 508 -14.95 -9.80 -22.69
N GLU A 509 -16.03 -9.04 -22.86
CA GLU A 509 -16.36 -7.90 -22.00
C GLU A 509 -16.73 -8.33 -20.57
N GLY A 510 -17.25 -9.56 -20.41
CA GLY A 510 -17.45 -10.22 -19.12
C GLY A 510 -16.15 -10.56 -18.40
N ILE A 511 -15.17 -11.08 -19.14
CA ILE A 511 -13.80 -11.35 -18.67
C ILE A 511 -13.12 -10.06 -18.25
N ILE A 512 -13.19 -9.00 -19.08
CA ILE A 512 -12.62 -7.68 -18.77
C ILE A 512 -13.28 -7.11 -17.49
N GLY A 513 -14.61 -7.19 -17.37
CA GLY A 513 -15.33 -6.76 -16.16
C GLY A 513 -14.86 -7.49 -14.90
N ALA A 514 -14.75 -8.82 -14.96
CA ALA A 514 -14.28 -9.63 -13.82
C ALA A 514 -12.83 -9.31 -13.42
N LEU A 515 -11.94 -9.06 -14.39
CA LEU A 515 -10.56 -8.63 -14.14
C LEU A 515 -10.50 -7.23 -13.52
N LEU A 516 -11.34 -6.28 -13.96
CA LEU A 516 -11.43 -4.94 -13.37
C LEU A 516 -11.95 -4.98 -11.92
N ASP A 517 -13.00 -5.76 -11.65
CA ASP A 517 -13.57 -5.91 -10.31
C ASP A 517 -12.62 -6.68 -9.37
N HIS A 518 -11.81 -7.60 -9.88
CA HIS A 518 -10.73 -8.21 -9.10
C HIS A 518 -9.60 -7.20 -8.84
N ALA A 519 -9.20 -6.37 -9.81
CA ALA A 519 -8.19 -5.32 -9.62
C ALA A 519 -8.57 -4.31 -8.54
N ILE A 520 -9.84 -3.88 -8.49
CA ILE A 520 -10.35 -3.06 -7.38
C ILE A 520 -10.21 -3.83 -6.06
N ARG A 521 -10.74 -5.06 -5.97
CA ARG A 521 -10.69 -5.86 -4.73
C ARG A 521 -9.27 -6.06 -4.22
N THR A 522 -8.30 -6.29 -5.10
CA THR A 522 -6.90 -6.49 -4.71
C THR A 522 -6.25 -5.19 -4.23
N ILE A 523 -6.57 -4.03 -4.82
CA ILE A 523 -6.09 -2.72 -4.33
C ILE A 523 -6.74 -2.37 -2.97
N GLU A 524 -8.03 -2.66 -2.80
CA GLU A 524 -8.81 -2.30 -1.60
C GLU A 524 -8.75 -3.36 -0.46
N ASP A 525 -8.16 -4.53 -0.69
CA ASP A 525 -8.13 -5.58 0.32
C ASP A 525 -7.04 -5.36 1.38
N THR A 526 -7.54 -5.25 2.62
CA THR A 526 -6.78 -5.25 3.88
C THR A 526 -5.72 -6.34 4.03
N SER A 527 -5.85 -7.49 3.35
CA SER A 527 -4.86 -8.59 3.40
C SER A 527 -3.86 -8.56 2.24
N SER A 528 -4.21 -7.89 1.15
CA SER A 528 -3.35 -7.59 0.00
C SER A 528 -2.47 -6.36 0.26
N GLY A 529 -2.89 -5.49 1.19
CA GLY A 529 -2.01 -4.60 1.96
C GLY A 529 -1.11 -3.71 1.10
N TYR A 530 -1.67 -3.12 0.04
CA TYR A 530 -0.87 -2.47 -1.01
C TYR A 530 0.14 -1.49 -0.42
N MET A 531 -0.25 -0.56 0.45
CA MET A 531 0.69 0.41 1.03
C MET A 531 0.99 0.08 2.51
N GLY A 532 2.22 -0.34 2.82
CA GLY A 532 2.63 -0.60 4.20
C GLY A 532 4.14 -0.56 4.48
N ILE A 533 4.52 -0.42 5.75
CA ILE A 533 5.92 -0.49 6.22
C ILE A 533 5.97 -0.91 7.70
N GLY A 534 6.96 -1.71 8.09
CA GLY A 534 7.19 -2.09 9.50
C GLY A 534 6.04 -2.89 10.15
N GLY A 535 5.11 -3.45 9.35
CA GLY A 535 3.88 -4.06 9.84
C GLY A 535 2.78 -3.05 10.20
N LYS A 536 2.84 -1.84 9.63
CA LYS A 536 1.73 -0.89 9.51
C LYS A 536 1.22 -0.93 8.08
N ASP A 537 -0.07 -1.16 7.91
CA ASP A 537 -0.73 -1.31 6.63
C ASP A 537 -1.77 -0.19 6.48
N VAL A 538 -1.98 0.30 5.26
CA VAL A 538 -2.94 1.35 4.92
C VAL A 538 -4.04 0.78 4.04
N GLU A 539 -5.30 1.00 4.41
CA GLU A 539 -6.44 0.66 3.57
C GLU A 539 -6.53 1.70 2.43
N LEU A 540 -6.22 1.26 1.20
CA LEU A 540 -6.44 2.05 -0.01
C LEU A 540 -7.91 1.92 -0.46
N GLU A 541 -8.47 2.99 -1.01
CA GLU A 541 -9.81 3.03 -1.61
C GLU A 541 -9.71 3.60 -3.03
N VAL A 542 -10.35 2.93 -3.99
CA VAL A 542 -10.44 3.38 -5.37
C VAL A 542 -11.65 4.31 -5.49
N ALA A 543 -11.43 5.59 -5.20
CA ALA A 543 -12.46 6.60 -5.35
C ALA A 543 -12.88 6.74 -6.82
N MET A 544 -14.17 6.59 -7.12
CA MET A 544 -14.74 6.75 -8.47
C MET A 544 -15.93 7.70 -8.48
N ARG A 545 -16.06 8.51 -9.53
CA ARG A 545 -17.23 9.39 -9.74
C ARG A 545 -18.55 8.63 -9.86
N ALA A 546 -18.51 7.44 -10.47
CA ALA A 546 -19.59 6.46 -10.52
C ALA A 546 -19.10 5.17 -9.84
N PRO A 547 -19.40 4.95 -8.56
CA PRO A 547 -18.95 3.78 -7.81
C PRO A 547 -19.42 2.46 -8.42
N GLY A 548 -18.56 1.44 -8.39
CA GLY A 548 -18.85 0.09 -8.90
C GLY A 548 -19.04 0.03 -10.43
N ARG A 549 -18.41 0.94 -11.18
CA ARG A 549 -18.44 0.99 -12.65
C ARG A 549 -17.04 1.28 -13.26
N PRO A 550 -16.05 0.38 -13.04
CA PRO A 550 -14.71 0.54 -13.62
C PRO A 550 -14.69 0.49 -15.15
N ASP A 551 -15.72 -0.11 -15.75
CA ASP A 551 -15.89 -0.35 -17.19
C ASP A 551 -16.18 0.93 -18.02
N LEU A 552 -16.45 2.05 -17.36
CA LEU A 552 -16.82 3.30 -18.03
C LEU A 552 -15.60 4.11 -18.49
N GLU A 553 -15.54 4.42 -19.80
CA GLU A 553 -14.49 5.25 -20.42
C GLU A 553 -14.35 6.64 -19.77
N GLU A 554 -15.45 7.22 -19.28
CA GLU A 554 -15.49 8.49 -18.54
C GLU A 554 -15.98 8.28 -17.10
N ASN A 555 -15.09 7.83 -16.21
CA ASN A 555 -15.37 7.67 -14.79
C ASN A 555 -14.17 8.11 -13.94
N THR A 556 -14.09 9.42 -13.68
CA THR A 556 -12.95 10.02 -12.97
C THR A 556 -12.64 9.31 -11.65
N CYS A 557 -11.38 8.93 -11.45
CA CYS A 557 -10.95 8.13 -10.32
C CYS A 557 -9.58 8.54 -9.75
N SER A 558 -9.31 8.11 -8.52
CA SER A 558 -8.05 8.33 -7.81
C SER A 558 -7.91 7.36 -6.62
N ILE A 559 -6.69 7.09 -6.17
CA ILE A 559 -6.47 6.38 -4.91
C ILE A 559 -6.55 7.36 -3.74
N GLN A 560 -7.34 7.01 -2.73
CA GLN A 560 -7.40 7.68 -1.45
C GLN A 560 -7.17 6.70 -0.31
N ALA A 561 -6.83 7.22 0.86
CA ALA A 561 -6.58 6.45 2.06
C ALA A 561 -6.94 7.26 3.30
N ARG A 562 -7.00 6.62 4.47
CA ARG A 562 -7.18 7.33 5.74
C ARG A 562 -5.92 8.09 6.12
N ILE A 563 -6.10 9.35 6.52
CA ILE A 563 -4.96 10.24 6.79
C ILE A 563 -4.13 9.79 8.00
N ASP A 564 -4.76 9.17 9.01
CA ASP A 564 -4.05 8.70 10.19
C ASP A 564 -3.17 7.47 9.91
N GLU A 565 -3.63 6.54 9.08
CA GLU A 565 -2.85 5.37 8.65
C GLU A 565 -1.67 5.77 7.75
N VAL A 566 -1.90 6.69 6.80
CA VAL A 566 -0.84 7.26 5.96
C VAL A 566 0.24 7.97 6.78
N LEU A 567 -0.15 8.78 7.78
CA LEU A 567 0.82 9.49 8.63
C LEU A 567 1.59 8.54 9.55
N ASP A 568 1.00 7.41 9.96
CA ASP A 568 1.66 6.36 10.73
C ASP A 568 2.74 5.63 9.87
N VAL A 569 2.44 5.34 8.60
CA VAL A 569 3.43 4.83 7.63
C VAL A 569 4.57 5.82 7.37
N ILE A 570 4.27 7.10 7.10
CA ILE A 570 5.30 8.14 6.90
C ILE A 570 6.22 8.25 8.13
N THR A 571 5.65 8.24 9.33
CA THR A 571 6.41 8.28 10.59
C THR A 571 7.30 7.03 10.74
N THR A 572 6.77 5.85 10.43
CA THR A 572 7.49 4.57 10.54
C THR A 572 8.65 4.48 9.53
N ALA A 573 8.51 5.02 8.32
CA ALA A 573 9.59 5.11 7.33
C ALA A 573 10.76 5.99 7.79
N GLU A 574 10.46 7.10 8.48
CA GLU A 574 11.49 7.96 9.08
C GLU A 574 12.18 7.32 10.27
N GLU A 575 11.46 6.54 11.10
CA GLU A 575 12.05 5.73 12.17
C GLU A 575 13.01 4.66 11.62
N HIS A 576 12.72 4.09 10.46
CA HIS A 576 13.62 3.17 9.74
C HIS A 576 14.70 3.87 8.88
N ASN A 577 14.69 5.21 8.81
CA ASN A 577 15.61 6.02 8.00
C ASN A 577 15.59 5.62 6.51
N GLU A 578 14.39 5.40 5.98
CA GLU A 578 14.18 5.18 4.53
C GLU A 578 14.06 6.53 3.79
N GLU A 579 14.49 6.57 2.53
CA GLU A 579 14.43 7.79 1.73
C GLU A 579 13.11 7.87 0.96
N LEU A 580 12.16 8.66 1.48
CA LEU A 580 10.87 8.91 0.83
C LEU A 580 11.03 9.86 -0.38
N GLY A 581 10.61 9.40 -1.56
CA GLY A 581 10.68 10.14 -2.83
C GLY A 581 9.41 10.93 -3.19
N TRP A 582 9.38 11.54 -4.37
CA TRP A 582 8.16 12.15 -4.90
C TRP A 582 7.08 11.09 -5.23
N ASP A 583 7.55 9.90 -5.57
CA ASP A 583 6.87 8.63 -5.78
C ASP A 583 6.77 7.79 -4.50
N TRP A 584 6.97 8.40 -3.31
CA TRP A 584 7.13 7.71 -2.01
C TRP A 584 6.17 6.54 -1.75
N TRP A 585 4.90 6.61 -2.14
CA TRP A 585 3.91 5.59 -1.82
C TRP A 585 4.01 4.38 -2.77
N THR A 586 4.47 4.56 -4.01
CA THR A 586 4.46 3.56 -5.08
C THR A 586 5.38 2.34 -4.80
N PRO A 587 6.61 2.49 -4.28
CA PRO A 587 7.43 1.33 -3.88
C PRO A 587 6.75 0.45 -2.84
N TYR A 588 6.10 1.06 -1.85
CA TYR A 588 5.35 0.31 -0.86
C TYR A 588 4.10 -0.31 -1.50
N ALA A 589 3.33 0.48 -2.26
CA ALA A 589 2.12 0.09 -2.99
C ALA A 589 2.26 -1.20 -3.81
N VAL A 590 3.42 -1.43 -4.44
CA VAL A 590 3.61 -2.51 -5.42
C VAL A 590 4.41 -3.69 -4.85
N GLU A 591 5.00 -3.57 -3.66
CA GLU A 591 5.76 -4.67 -3.02
C GLU A 591 4.86 -5.73 -2.37
N HIS A 592 4.36 -6.63 -3.22
CA HIS A 592 3.64 -7.85 -2.83
C HIS A 592 4.56 -8.76 -1.96
N GLU A 593 4.48 -8.65 -0.62
CA GLU A 593 5.18 -9.51 0.35
C GLU A 593 4.67 -10.98 0.29
N GLY A 594 4.99 -11.69 -0.78
CA GLY A 594 4.65 -13.11 -0.91
C GLY A 594 4.96 -13.69 -2.28
N GLY A 595 4.78 -12.90 -3.35
CA GLY A 595 4.78 -13.43 -4.71
C GLY A 595 3.70 -14.50 -4.90
N GLU A 596 2.54 -14.32 -4.25
CA GLU A 596 1.35 -15.07 -4.64
C GLU A 596 1.01 -14.59 -6.06
N GLU A 597 0.95 -15.53 -7.00
CA GLU A 597 0.52 -15.23 -8.36
C GLU A 597 -0.92 -14.70 -8.27
N TRP A 598 -1.19 -13.62 -9.01
CA TRP A 598 -2.55 -13.12 -9.23
C TRP A 598 -3.49 -14.29 -9.46
N ASP A 599 -4.44 -14.48 -8.53
CA ASP A 599 -5.15 -15.74 -8.44
C ASP A 599 -6.20 -15.89 -9.55
N ASP A 600 -6.85 -17.05 -9.55
CA ASP A 600 -7.84 -17.41 -10.56
C ASP A 600 -9.29 -17.13 -10.11
N ASP A 601 -9.52 -16.52 -8.94
CA ASP A 601 -10.86 -16.33 -8.38
C ASP A 601 -11.71 -15.37 -9.23
N TRP A 602 -11.09 -14.44 -9.97
CA TRP A 602 -11.78 -13.64 -10.99
C TRP A 602 -12.55 -14.48 -12.01
N LYS A 603 -12.11 -15.72 -12.29
CA LYS A 603 -12.83 -16.63 -13.20
C LYS A 603 -14.23 -16.97 -12.70
N SER A 604 -14.46 -16.91 -11.38
CA SER A 604 -15.77 -17.16 -10.77
C SER A 604 -16.76 -15.99 -10.92
N ASP A 605 -16.25 -14.78 -11.22
CA ASP A 605 -17.04 -13.56 -11.43
C ASP A 605 -17.29 -13.24 -12.92
N ILE A 606 -16.74 -14.05 -13.84
CA ILE A 606 -17.02 -13.94 -15.28
C ILE A 606 -18.52 -14.15 -15.50
N HIS A 607 -19.17 -13.14 -16.11
CA HIS A 607 -20.57 -13.17 -16.48
C HIS A 607 -20.75 -12.58 -17.87
N TRP A 608 -21.71 -13.09 -18.63
CA TRP A 608 -21.97 -12.62 -19.99
C TRP A 608 -22.47 -11.16 -20.00
N ASN A 609 -21.76 -10.27 -20.69
CA ASN A 609 -22.09 -8.85 -20.76
C ASN A 609 -23.21 -8.58 -21.78
N ASN A 610 -24.44 -8.79 -21.33
CA ASN A 610 -25.71 -8.47 -22.01
C ASN A 610 -25.69 -7.16 -22.82
N SER A 611 -25.12 -6.09 -22.27
CA SER A 611 -25.18 -4.75 -22.88
C SER A 611 -24.23 -4.61 -24.06
N LYS A 612 -22.98 -5.08 -23.91
CA LYS A 612 -21.98 -5.03 -24.98
C LYS A 612 -22.29 -6.04 -26.08
N ALA A 613 -22.76 -7.23 -25.73
CA ALA A 613 -23.28 -8.21 -26.68
C ALA A 613 -24.40 -7.63 -27.57
N MET A 614 -25.43 -7.03 -26.96
CA MET A 614 -26.54 -6.41 -27.69
C MET A 614 -26.10 -5.21 -28.54
N GLN A 615 -25.07 -4.47 -28.11
CA GLN A 615 -24.49 -3.39 -28.91
C GLN A 615 -23.78 -3.91 -30.15
N GLU A 616 -23.00 -5.00 -30.02
CA GLU A 616 -22.33 -5.66 -31.15
C GLU A 616 -23.34 -6.21 -32.17
N PHE A 617 -24.35 -6.94 -31.68
CA PHE A 617 -25.42 -7.47 -32.52
C PHE A 617 -26.13 -6.35 -33.32
N ASN A 618 -26.54 -5.27 -32.65
CA ASN A 618 -27.22 -4.15 -33.32
C ASN A 618 -26.30 -3.39 -34.29
N THR A 619 -24.98 -3.43 -34.09
CA THR A 619 -23.99 -2.85 -35.02
C THR A 619 -23.80 -3.73 -36.25
N SER A 620 -23.89 -5.06 -36.11
CA SER A 620 -23.80 -6.01 -37.23
C SER A 620 -24.93 -5.87 -38.26
N ILE A 621 -26.08 -5.31 -37.88
CA ILE A 621 -27.28 -5.11 -38.72
C ILE A 621 -26.98 -4.29 -39.98
N ASP A 622 -26.12 -3.28 -39.89
CA ASP A 622 -25.74 -2.46 -41.05
C ASP A 622 -24.91 -3.25 -42.09
N ASN A 623 -24.38 -4.43 -41.71
CA ASN A 623 -23.65 -5.37 -42.58
C ASN A 623 -24.52 -6.55 -43.06
N ALA A 624 -25.81 -6.58 -42.72
CA ALA A 624 -26.72 -7.65 -43.14
C ALA A 624 -26.81 -7.76 -44.68
N PRO A 625 -26.94 -8.98 -45.24
CA PRO A 625 -27.16 -9.16 -46.67
C PRO A 625 -28.48 -8.55 -47.12
N LYS A 626 -28.65 -8.42 -48.44
CA LYS A 626 -29.92 -7.94 -49.01
C LYS A 626 -31.04 -8.91 -48.67
N LEU A 627 -32.14 -8.36 -48.17
CA LEU A 627 -33.38 -9.08 -47.88
C LEU A 627 -34.02 -9.58 -49.18
N HIS A 628 -34.96 -10.52 -49.08
CA HIS A 628 -35.71 -11.07 -50.22
C HIS A 628 -36.47 -10.01 -51.04
N THR A 629 -36.74 -8.83 -50.47
CA THR A 629 -37.32 -7.67 -51.16
C THR A 629 -36.31 -6.94 -52.07
N GLY A 630 -35.02 -7.24 -51.94
CA GLY A 630 -33.89 -6.55 -52.59
C GLY A 630 -33.41 -5.30 -51.85
N GLU A 631 -34.11 -4.88 -50.79
CA GLU A 631 -33.72 -3.80 -49.86
C GLU A 631 -32.57 -4.27 -48.94
N THR A 632 -31.81 -3.34 -48.40
CA THR A 632 -30.95 -3.58 -47.23
C THR A 632 -31.78 -3.60 -45.95
N PHE A 633 -31.24 -4.18 -44.87
CA PHE A 633 -31.90 -4.18 -43.57
C PHE A 633 -32.21 -2.75 -43.09
N ARG A 634 -31.22 -1.84 -43.22
CA ARG A 634 -31.36 -0.42 -42.87
C ARG A 634 -32.50 0.27 -43.63
N GLU A 635 -32.61 0.05 -44.94
CA GLU A 635 -33.68 0.62 -45.76
C GLU A 635 -35.08 0.12 -45.32
N LYS A 636 -35.22 -1.18 -45.04
CA LYS A 636 -36.49 -1.74 -44.52
C LYS A 636 -36.80 -1.25 -43.11
N TYR A 637 -35.80 -1.10 -42.24
CA TYR A 637 -35.92 -0.55 -40.90
C TYR A 637 -36.41 0.89 -40.91
N ASP A 638 -35.73 1.79 -41.64
CA ASP A 638 -36.09 3.21 -41.69
C ASP A 638 -37.48 3.42 -42.32
N ARG A 639 -37.86 2.57 -43.29
CA ARG A 639 -39.24 2.53 -43.84
C ARG A 639 -40.26 2.12 -42.78
N LEU A 640 -40.08 0.98 -42.12
CA LEU A 640 -41.01 0.49 -41.09
C LEU A 640 -41.08 1.42 -39.87
N ALA A 641 -39.98 2.07 -39.48
CA ALA A 641 -39.95 3.07 -38.43
C ALA A 641 -40.75 4.33 -38.80
N THR A 642 -40.72 4.72 -40.08
CA THR A 642 -41.54 5.82 -40.60
C THR A 642 -43.02 5.44 -40.62
N GLU A 643 -43.38 4.29 -41.20
CA GLU A 643 -44.75 3.75 -41.23
C GLU A 643 -45.33 3.59 -39.80
N THR A 644 -44.52 3.12 -38.85
CA THR A 644 -44.90 3.00 -37.44
C THR A 644 -45.14 4.36 -36.80
N ASN A 645 -44.30 5.37 -37.05
CA ASN A 645 -44.51 6.72 -36.55
C ASN A 645 -45.74 7.40 -37.17
N GLU A 646 -45.99 7.23 -38.48
CA GLU A 646 -47.21 7.74 -39.13
C GLU A 646 -48.48 7.09 -38.54
N SER A 647 -48.45 5.78 -38.23
CA SER A 647 -49.57 5.08 -37.58
C SER A 647 -49.89 5.56 -36.15
N ILE A 648 -48.95 6.24 -35.49
CA ILE A 648 -49.12 6.81 -34.15
C ILE A 648 -49.92 8.13 -34.19
N GLU A 649 -49.93 8.83 -35.34
CA GLU A 649 -50.65 10.11 -35.48
C GLU A 649 -52.17 9.96 -35.76
N GLU A 650 -52.65 8.78 -36.20
CA GLU A 650 -54.09 8.57 -36.43
C GLU A 650 -54.91 8.29 -35.13
N ASP A 651 -55.60 9.36 -34.73
CA ASP A 651 -56.90 9.49 -34.05
C ASP A 651 -57.17 8.73 -32.73
N CYS A 652 -56.13 8.24 -32.06
CA CYS A 652 -56.22 7.70 -30.70
C CYS A 652 -54.92 7.97 -29.93
N GLY A 653 -54.93 9.02 -29.09
CA GLY A 653 -53.71 9.65 -28.56
C GLY A 653 -52.72 8.71 -27.82
N PRO A 654 -51.40 9.01 -27.91
CA PRO A 654 -50.33 8.03 -27.67
C PRO A 654 -50.26 7.45 -26.25
N LYS A 655 -50.72 8.17 -25.23
CA LYS A 655 -50.81 7.66 -23.84
C LYS A 655 -51.90 6.61 -23.62
N GLY A 656 -52.86 6.48 -24.55
CA GLY A 656 -53.92 5.47 -24.52
C GLY A 656 -53.47 4.13 -25.10
N LYS A 657 -53.01 4.14 -26.36
CA LYS A 657 -52.57 2.94 -27.10
C LYS A 657 -51.41 2.22 -26.39
N ARG A 658 -50.35 2.92 -25.99
CA ARG A 658 -49.17 2.30 -25.33
C ARG A 658 -49.55 1.59 -24.03
N LYS A 659 -50.42 2.19 -23.20
CA LYS A 659 -50.98 1.55 -22.00
C LYS A 659 -51.82 0.30 -22.28
N VAL A 660 -52.44 0.16 -23.45
CA VAL A 660 -53.18 -1.06 -23.82
C VAL A 660 -52.19 -2.15 -24.25
N PHE A 661 -51.15 -1.79 -25.00
CA PHE A 661 -50.10 -2.72 -25.43
C PHE A 661 -49.29 -3.26 -24.24
N ASP A 662 -48.80 -2.38 -23.36
CA ASP A 662 -48.06 -2.75 -22.14
C ASP A 662 -48.92 -3.64 -21.22
N LEU A 663 -50.21 -3.30 -21.06
CA LEU A 663 -51.14 -4.07 -20.23
C LEU A 663 -51.51 -5.42 -20.86
N ALA A 664 -51.55 -5.53 -22.19
CA ALA A 664 -51.73 -6.79 -22.89
C ALA A 664 -50.52 -7.71 -22.66
N LYS A 665 -49.28 -7.22 -22.88
CA LYS A 665 -48.04 -7.98 -22.69
C LYS A 665 -47.88 -8.49 -21.24
N ILE A 666 -48.28 -7.70 -20.25
CA ILE A 666 -48.31 -8.11 -18.83
C ILE A 666 -49.37 -9.20 -18.54
N LEU A 667 -50.51 -9.18 -19.23
CA LEU A 667 -51.63 -10.08 -18.96
C LEU A 667 -51.56 -11.41 -19.74
N THR A 668 -50.87 -11.47 -20.88
CA THR A 668 -50.60 -12.73 -21.60
C THR A 668 -49.64 -13.65 -20.85
N ASN A 669 -48.69 -13.08 -20.10
CA ASN A 669 -47.68 -13.86 -19.36
C ASN A 669 -48.18 -14.38 -17.99
N THR A 670 -49.48 -14.27 -17.67
CA THR A 670 -50.06 -14.81 -16.43
C THR A 670 -51.25 -15.75 -16.66
N ASN A 671 -51.00 -17.06 -16.54
CA ASN A 671 -51.97 -18.17 -16.63
C ASN A 671 -52.99 -18.21 -15.46
N SER A 672 -53.64 -17.08 -15.16
CA SER A 672 -54.58 -16.92 -14.05
C SER A 672 -55.98 -16.57 -14.54
N ASN A 673 -56.97 -17.38 -14.17
CA ASN A 673 -58.39 -17.09 -14.41
C ASN A 673 -58.83 -15.72 -13.85
N LYS A 674 -58.13 -15.18 -12.83
CA LYS A 674 -58.36 -13.82 -12.31
C LYS A 674 -57.78 -12.71 -13.22
N ALA A 675 -56.71 -12.98 -13.95
CA ALA A 675 -56.14 -12.06 -14.94
C ALA A 675 -57.07 -11.98 -16.17
N HIS A 676 -57.49 -13.15 -16.70
CA HIS A 676 -58.44 -13.23 -17.82
C HIS A 676 -59.77 -12.49 -17.51
N ALA A 677 -60.33 -12.66 -16.31
CA ALA A 677 -61.54 -11.95 -15.88
C ALA A 677 -61.36 -10.43 -15.65
N LYS A 678 -60.12 -9.95 -15.46
CA LYS A 678 -59.79 -8.51 -15.47
C LYS A 678 -59.70 -7.98 -16.89
N LEU A 679 -59.07 -8.72 -17.80
CA LEU A 679 -58.92 -8.34 -19.21
C LEU A 679 -60.28 -8.10 -19.88
N HIS A 680 -61.23 -9.02 -19.74
CA HIS A 680 -62.61 -8.83 -20.25
C HIS A 680 -63.28 -7.56 -19.70
N LYS A 681 -63.02 -7.17 -18.45
CA LYS A 681 -63.53 -5.91 -17.87
C LYS A 681 -62.82 -4.66 -18.40
N VAL A 682 -61.59 -4.78 -18.90
CA VAL A 682 -60.86 -3.70 -19.58
C VAL A 682 -61.35 -3.58 -21.02
N CYS A 683 -61.42 -4.69 -21.78
CA CYS A 683 -62.02 -4.76 -23.11
C CYS A 683 -63.42 -4.11 -23.16
N ALA A 684 -64.31 -4.51 -22.24
CA ALA A 684 -65.66 -3.96 -22.16
C ALA A 684 -65.72 -2.46 -21.81
N ARG A 685 -64.71 -1.92 -21.10
CA ARG A 685 -64.60 -0.47 -20.83
C ARG A 685 -64.04 0.31 -22.02
N LEU A 686 -63.33 -0.35 -22.92
CA LEU A 686 -62.83 0.19 -24.19
C LEU A 686 -63.82 -0.01 -25.35
N GLY A 687 -64.99 -0.60 -25.09
CA GLY A 687 -66.05 -0.81 -26.10
C GLY A 687 -65.84 -2.01 -27.01
N LEU A 688 -64.83 -2.85 -26.74
CA LEU A 688 -64.54 -4.05 -27.54
C LEU A 688 -65.57 -5.16 -27.29
N SER A 689 -65.90 -5.91 -28.34
CA SER A 689 -66.75 -7.10 -28.23
C SER A 689 -66.03 -8.25 -27.53
N GLY A 690 -66.79 -9.25 -27.08
CA GLY A 690 -66.21 -10.47 -26.50
C GLY A 690 -65.27 -11.19 -27.48
N ASP A 691 -65.67 -11.25 -28.75
CA ASP A 691 -64.89 -11.90 -29.82
C ASP A 691 -63.60 -11.14 -30.12
N GLN A 692 -63.63 -9.80 -30.13
CA GLN A 692 -62.43 -8.96 -30.26
C GLN A 692 -61.48 -9.13 -29.06
N CYS A 693 -62.01 -9.19 -27.84
CA CYS A 693 -61.21 -9.44 -26.64
C CYS A 693 -60.58 -10.84 -26.67
N HIS A 694 -61.29 -11.84 -27.20
CA HIS A 694 -60.76 -13.19 -27.37
C HIS A 694 -59.68 -13.27 -28.47
N ALA A 695 -59.84 -12.57 -29.59
CA ALA A 695 -58.83 -12.50 -30.66
C ALA A 695 -57.47 -11.99 -30.14
N ILE A 696 -57.47 -10.93 -29.30
CA ILE A 696 -56.27 -10.38 -28.63
C ILE A 696 -55.58 -11.41 -27.71
N THR A 697 -56.33 -12.39 -27.19
CA THR A 697 -55.80 -13.43 -26.28
C THR A 697 -55.46 -14.76 -26.94
N SER A 698 -55.89 -14.98 -28.19
CA SER A 698 -55.52 -16.17 -28.94
C SER A 698 -54.17 -15.97 -29.63
N LYS A 699 -53.31 -16.99 -29.63
CA LYS A 699 -52.00 -17.02 -30.34
C LYS A 699 -52.09 -16.86 -31.88
N ALA A 700 -53.25 -16.48 -32.43
CA ALA A 700 -53.58 -16.46 -33.86
C ALA A 700 -54.20 -15.12 -34.31
N GLY A 701 -53.89 -14.00 -33.62
CA GLY A 701 -54.57 -12.71 -33.79
C GLY A 701 -53.67 -11.48 -33.74
N TYR A 702 -52.51 -11.50 -34.42
CA TYR A 702 -51.75 -10.29 -34.73
C TYR A 702 -52.12 -9.78 -36.13
N THR A 703 -53.20 -9.00 -36.21
CA THR A 703 -53.55 -8.10 -37.32
C THR A 703 -54.28 -6.88 -36.78
#